data_AF-A0AAD4VKZ8-F1
#
_entry.id   AF-A0AAD4VKZ8-F1
#
_cell.length_a   1.000
_cell.length_b   1.000
_cell.length_c   1.000
_cell.angle_alpha   90.00
_cell.angle_beta   90.00
_cell.angle_gamma   90.00
#
_symmetry.space_group_name_H-M   'P 1'
#
loop_
_entity.id
_entity.type
_entity.pdbx_description
1 polymer ?
#
loop_
_entity_poly.entity_id
_entity_poly.type
_entity_poly.pdbx_seq_one_letter_code
_entity_poly.pdbx_strand_id
1 'polypeptide(L)'
;MDARESQSLLSPGIFHKLFNFLMKILQEQALKTVTLGSTSYQPCCSHTKSNANVMNNVTTTPMRPTTRMVHQVKSMWTPTSGIYFIHDPKKAKIGSEFGHIVGKSAIAKAYGGTLSTHTLLHSHPKATAFSRIRQSGLPKPSFKLNPTNQIFQTYLRIMAQPSQVLPLQGGKVEVGETQEGSGTRPLLDFHGIDQELVEKIVYDALVWSSLHGLLVGDKSVQRSGKVPGVGMVHAPFALLPMPFPESHWKQACELAPIFNELVDRVSLDAKFLQDSLSRTKKADAFTSRLLDIHSKMLEINKKEDIRLGLHRSDYMLDEQTKLLLQIETNTISCSFPGLSCLVSDLHRSLLNHYGEFLGLDSKKVPNNPAASQFVEALAKAWTEYNNPRAVVMFVVQADERNMYDQHWLSALLKEIHNVSTLRKTLAEIDAEGELLPDGTLLVGGQAIAVVYFRAGYTPNDYPSESEWRARLLMEQSSAIKCPSISYHLAGTKKIQQELVKPNILERFVDNKEDIAKLRKCFAGLWSLDDSDIVKDAIERPGLYVMKPQREGGGNNIYGNDVKEALMRLQKEGSEADAAYILMQRIFPTVSRTFLMRNGICYKDDTISELGIYGAYLRNKERVILNDQCGYLMRTKAASSDEGGVAAGFAVLDSLYLT
;
A
#
# COMPACT_ATOMS: atom_id res chain seq x y z
N MET A 1 -55.25 -7.79 -20.37
CA MET A 1 -55.78 -7.88 -21.74
C MET A 1 -54.87 -7.09 -22.66
N ASP A 2 -54.03 -7.68 -23.51
CA ASP A 2 -53.60 -9.09 -23.61
C ASP A 2 -52.18 -9.13 -24.19
N ALA A 3 -51.47 -10.24 -23.96
CA ALA A 3 -50.15 -10.48 -24.53
C ALA A 3 -50.26 -11.18 -25.89
N ARG A 4 -49.37 -10.84 -26.84
CA ARG A 4 -48.91 -11.74 -27.92
C ARG A 4 -47.64 -11.22 -28.59
N GLU A 5 -46.61 -12.08 -28.57
CA GLU A 5 -45.57 -12.31 -29.59
C GLU A 5 -44.67 -11.12 -30.03
N SER A 6 -43.39 -11.30 -30.39
CA SER A 6 -42.74 -12.47 -30.99
C SER A 6 -41.29 -12.69 -30.53
N GLN A 7 -40.83 -13.95 -30.57
CA GLN A 7 -39.42 -14.35 -30.45
C GLN A 7 -38.60 -13.97 -31.70
N SER A 8 -37.28 -13.86 -31.57
CA SER A 8 -36.36 -14.33 -32.61
C SER A 8 -35.17 -15.07 -31.98
N LEU A 9 -34.90 -16.28 -32.50
CA LEU A 9 -33.86 -17.19 -32.02
C LEU A 9 -32.70 -17.23 -33.01
N LEU A 10 -31.47 -17.29 -32.49
CA LEU A 10 -30.27 -17.55 -33.29
C LEU A 10 -30.37 -18.94 -33.96
N SER A 11 -29.95 -19.05 -35.22
CA SER A 11 -30.17 -20.25 -36.02
C SER A 11 -29.31 -21.44 -35.56
N PRO A 12 -29.76 -22.70 -35.75
CA PRO A 12 -29.03 -23.90 -35.29
C PRO A 12 -27.59 -24.02 -35.83
N GLY A 13 -27.31 -23.45 -37.00
CA GLY A 13 -25.98 -23.43 -37.59
C GLY A 13 -24.94 -22.60 -36.82
N ILE A 14 -25.38 -21.61 -36.02
CA ILE A 14 -24.49 -20.81 -35.17
C ILE A 14 -24.05 -21.62 -33.95
N PHE A 15 -25.00 -22.32 -33.32
CA PHE A 15 -24.71 -23.16 -32.14
C PHE A 15 -23.74 -24.30 -32.48
N HIS A 16 -23.92 -24.94 -33.65
CA HIS A 16 -23.03 -26.01 -34.10
C HIS A 16 -21.61 -25.50 -34.44
N LYS A 17 -21.48 -24.27 -34.97
CA LYS A 17 -20.17 -23.63 -35.19
C LYS A 17 -19.48 -23.26 -33.87
N LEU A 18 -20.21 -22.70 -32.90
CA LEU A 18 -19.69 -22.39 -31.56
C LEU A 18 -19.23 -23.65 -30.81
N PHE A 19 -20.01 -24.73 -30.87
CA PHE A 19 -19.64 -26.00 -30.25
C PHE A 19 -18.36 -26.59 -30.87
N ASN A 20 -18.26 -26.64 -32.19
CA ASN A 20 -17.07 -27.15 -32.87
C ASN A 20 -15.82 -26.26 -32.64
N PHE A 21 -16.00 -24.94 -32.47
CA PHE A 21 -14.92 -24.02 -32.11
C PHE A 21 -14.41 -24.26 -30.68
N LEU A 22 -15.32 -24.42 -29.70
CA LEU A 22 -14.97 -24.77 -28.32
C LEU A 22 -14.26 -26.11 -28.20
N MET A 23 -14.72 -27.14 -28.93
CA MET A 23 -14.07 -28.46 -28.95
C MET A 23 -12.65 -28.39 -29.54
N LYS A 24 -12.41 -27.51 -30.53
CA LYS A 24 -11.07 -27.28 -31.09
C LYS A 24 -10.11 -26.65 -30.07
N ILE A 25 -10.58 -25.65 -29.32
CA ILE A 25 -9.81 -25.01 -28.25
C ILE A 25 -9.44 -26.03 -27.16
N LEU A 26 -10.38 -26.90 -26.77
CA LEU A 26 -10.13 -27.96 -25.79
C LEU A 26 -9.11 -29.01 -26.30
N GLN A 27 -9.12 -29.36 -27.59
CA GLN A 27 -8.10 -30.23 -28.18
C GLN A 27 -6.71 -29.57 -28.23
N GLU A 28 -6.61 -28.29 -28.58
CA GLU A 28 -5.33 -27.57 -28.60
C GLU A 28 -4.74 -27.36 -27.20
N GLN A 29 -5.59 -27.17 -26.17
CA GLN A 29 -5.12 -27.12 -24.78
C GLN A 29 -4.67 -28.50 -24.27
N ALA A 30 -5.39 -29.58 -24.62
CA ALA A 30 -5.01 -30.94 -24.24
C ALA A 30 -3.67 -31.38 -24.87
N LEU A 31 -3.37 -31.00 -26.11
CA LEU A 31 -2.05 -31.28 -26.70
C LEU A 31 -0.91 -30.53 -26.00
N LYS A 32 -1.14 -29.31 -25.51
CA LYS A 32 -0.13 -28.53 -24.77
C LYS A 32 0.15 -29.08 -23.36
N THR A 33 -0.73 -29.90 -22.79
CA THR A 33 -0.51 -30.50 -21.46
C THR A 33 0.32 -31.80 -21.51
N VAL A 34 0.51 -32.40 -22.67
CA VAL A 34 1.21 -33.69 -22.83
C VAL A 34 2.71 -33.53 -23.11
N THR A 35 3.17 -32.34 -23.51
CA THR A 35 4.57 -32.08 -23.93
C THR A 35 5.50 -31.52 -22.84
N LEU A 36 5.06 -31.48 -21.57
CA LEU A 36 5.88 -31.09 -20.42
C LEU A 36 5.76 -32.13 -19.30
N GLY A 37 6.34 -33.31 -19.51
CA GLY A 37 6.15 -34.45 -18.60
C GLY A 37 7.06 -35.66 -18.83
N SER A 38 8.36 -35.45 -19.07
CA SER A 38 9.33 -36.56 -19.08
C SER A 38 10.76 -36.13 -18.74
N THR A 39 11.10 -36.09 -17.45
CA THR A 39 12.48 -36.19 -16.98
C THR A 39 12.72 -37.56 -16.36
N SER A 40 13.79 -38.22 -16.82
CA SER A 40 14.12 -39.61 -16.50
C SER A 40 14.68 -39.77 -15.09
N TYR A 41 14.10 -40.66 -14.30
CA TYR A 41 14.75 -41.22 -13.11
C TYR A 41 15.81 -42.26 -13.51
N GLN A 42 17.07 -42.04 -13.14
CA GLN A 42 18.10 -43.08 -13.07
C GLN A 42 18.31 -43.49 -11.60
N PRO A 43 18.22 -44.78 -11.25
CA PRO A 43 18.81 -45.32 -10.04
C PRO A 43 20.15 -45.99 -10.36
N CYS A 44 21.23 -45.53 -9.73
CA CYS A 44 22.46 -46.31 -9.62
C CYS A 44 22.22 -47.51 -8.68
N CYS A 45 22.41 -48.74 -9.14
CA CYS A 45 23.33 -49.70 -8.50
C CYS A 45 23.47 -51.05 -9.24
N SER A 46 24.69 -51.60 -9.12
CA SER A 46 25.07 -53.02 -9.19
C SER A 46 24.82 -53.85 -10.46
N HIS A 47 25.92 -54.41 -10.97
CA HIS A 47 25.94 -55.54 -11.91
C HIS A 47 25.18 -56.77 -11.38
N THR A 48 24.49 -57.50 -12.27
CA THR A 48 24.81 -58.92 -12.59
C THR A 48 24.03 -59.39 -13.84
N LYS A 49 24.36 -60.59 -14.35
CA LYS A 49 24.11 -61.02 -15.73
C LYS A 49 22.80 -61.80 -15.94
N SER A 50 22.26 -61.70 -17.15
CA SER A 50 21.65 -62.76 -17.97
C SER A 50 20.60 -63.70 -17.35
N ASN A 51 19.39 -63.72 -17.93
CA ASN A 51 19.11 -64.69 -19.01
C ASN A 51 17.81 -64.38 -19.78
N ALA A 52 17.67 -64.98 -20.96
CA ALA A 52 16.57 -64.76 -21.91
C ALA A 52 15.41 -65.76 -21.72
N ASN A 53 14.45 -65.70 -22.66
CA ASN A 53 13.41 -66.69 -22.99
C ASN A 53 12.11 -66.66 -22.14
N VAL A 54 10.89 -66.88 -22.69
CA VAL A 54 10.42 -66.87 -24.11
C VAL A 54 8.88 -66.79 -24.13
N MET A 55 8.32 -66.13 -25.15
CA MET A 55 7.00 -66.34 -25.77
C MET A 55 5.66 -66.31 -24.96
N ASN A 56 4.81 -65.41 -25.45
CA ASN A 56 3.53 -65.68 -26.12
C ASN A 56 2.18 -65.42 -25.41
N ASN A 57 1.40 -64.59 -26.12
CA ASN A 57 -0.01 -64.80 -26.51
C ASN A 57 -1.12 -64.59 -25.45
N VAL A 58 -2.30 -64.02 -25.81
CA VAL A 58 -2.74 -63.20 -26.97
C VAL A 58 -4.11 -62.60 -26.61
N THR A 59 -4.53 -61.48 -27.25
CA THR A 59 -5.91 -60.93 -27.49
C THR A 59 -7.13 -61.43 -26.66
N THR A 60 -8.18 -60.68 -26.31
CA THR A 60 -8.70 -59.36 -26.77
C THR A 60 -9.86 -58.86 -25.86
N THR A 61 -10.09 -57.55 -25.91
CA THR A 61 -11.32 -56.73 -25.70
C THR A 61 -12.68 -57.31 -26.19
N PRO A 62 -13.86 -56.64 -25.98
CA PRO A 62 -14.31 -55.60 -25.00
C PRO A 62 -15.81 -55.70 -24.51
N MET A 63 -16.30 -54.61 -23.85
CA MET A 63 -17.72 -54.14 -23.67
C MET A 63 -18.64 -54.82 -22.61
N ARG A 64 -19.07 -54.12 -21.52
CA ARG A 64 -20.18 -53.13 -21.35
C ARG A 64 -21.63 -53.71 -21.51
N PRO A 65 -22.67 -53.14 -20.87
CA PRO A 65 -22.99 -53.04 -19.42
C PRO A 65 -24.46 -53.52 -19.13
N THR A 66 -25.01 -53.41 -17.90
CA THR A 66 -26.43 -53.03 -17.58
C THR A 66 -26.82 -53.18 -16.09
N THR A 67 -28.06 -52.81 -15.74
CA THR A 67 -28.51 -52.35 -14.41
C THR A 67 -29.76 -53.10 -13.91
N ARG A 68 -29.84 -53.42 -12.60
CA ARG A 68 -31.02 -53.47 -11.67
C ARG A 68 -30.64 -54.40 -10.48
N MET A 69 -30.68 -54.01 -9.19
CA MET A 69 -31.73 -53.46 -8.31
C MET A 69 -32.72 -54.52 -7.78
N VAL A 70 -32.88 -54.59 -6.43
CA VAL A 70 -34.12 -54.85 -5.62
C VAL A 70 -33.94 -55.87 -4.45
N HIS A 71 -34.20 -55.39 -3.20
CA HIS A 71 -34.65 -56.11 -1.97
C HIS A 71 -33.77 -57.15 -1.24
N GLN A 72 -33.85 -57.40 0.09
CA GLN A 72 -34.45 -56.71 1.27
C GLN A 72 -34.04 -57.44 2.59
N VAL A 73 -34.24 -56.78 3.75
CA VAL A 73 -34.55 -57.32 5.12
C VAL A 73 -33.45 -57.26 6.22
N LYS A 74 -33.72 -56.41 7.26
CA LYS A 74 -33.52 -56.51 8.75
C LYS A 74 -32.21 -57.16 9.31
N SER A 75 -31.66 -56.86 10.49
CA SER A 75 -31.82 -55.89 11.62
C SER A 75 -30.60 -56.14 12.58
N MET A 76 -30.27 -55.42 13.67
CA MET A 76 -30.83 -54.35 14.51
C MET A 76 -29.63 -53.66 15.22
N TRP A 77 -29.69 -52.41 15.73
CA TRP A 77 -30.11 -52.04 17.11
C TRP A 77 -30.26 -50.50 17.20
N THR A 78 -31.09 -50.01 18.13
CA THR A 78 -31.58 -48.62 18.20
C THR A 78 -30.95 -47.77 19.32
N PRO A 79 -30.88 -46.43 19.15
CA PRO A 79 -30.68 -45.48 20.25
C PRO A 79 -32.01 -45.03 20.90
N THR A 80 -31.95 -44.51 22.13
CA THR A 80 -33.05 -43.88 22.90
C THR A 80 -32.48 -42.74 23.76
N SER A 81 -33.19 -41.70 24.21
CA SER A 81 -34.24 -40.84 23.60
C SER A 81 -34.69 -39.79 24.64
N GLY A 82 -35.08 -38.57 24.23
CA GLY A 82 -35.65 -37.53 25.12
C GLY A 82 -35.51 -36.11 24.50
N ILE A 83 -36.45 -35.63 23.67
CA ILE A 83 -37.76 -35.00 24.03
C ILE A 83 -37.54 -33.66 24.77
N TYR A 84 -37.40 -32.52 24.08
CA TYR A 84 -38.43 -31.66 23.43
C TYR A 84 -39.24 -30.77 24.38
N PHE A 85 -39.17 -29.45 24.17
CA PHE A 85 -40.32 -28.53 24.14
C PHE A 85 -40.04 -27.33 23.21
N ILE A 86 -41.04 -26.92 22.44
CA ILE A 86 -41.07 -25.69 21.63
C ILE A 86 -42.34 -24.93 22.03
N HIS A 87 -42.28 -23.61 22.23
CA HIS A 87 -43.48 -22.77 22.19
C HIS A 87 -43.17 -21.30 21.89
N ASP A 88 -44.00 -20.71 21.01
CA ASP A 88 -44.13 -19.29 20.64
C ASP A 88 -45.52 -19.14 19.95
N PRO A 89 -46.07 -17.95 19.60
CA PRO A 89 -46.19 -16.65 20.30
C PRO A 89 -47.66 -16.29 20.65
N LYS A 90 -47.91 -15.21 21.43
CA LYS A 90 -48.77 -14.03 21.07
C LYS A 90 -49.34 -13.15 22.23
N LYS A 91 -49.26 -11.82 22.00
CA LYS A 91 -50.22 -10.71 22.30
C LYS A 91 -50.44 -10.13 23.72
N ALA A 92 -50.55 -8.78 23.72
CA ALA A 92 -51.06 -7.79 24.70
C ALA A 92 -49.91 -6.97 25.35
N LYS A 93 -49.72 -5.64 25.19
CA LYS A 93 -50.57 -4.43 24.98
C LYS A 93 -51.41 -4.02 26.20
N ILE A 94 -51.36 -2.71 26.53
CA ILE A 94 -51.91 -2.02 27.72
C ILE A 94 -51.02 -2.21 28.97
N GLY A 95 -50.67 -1.19 29.77
CA GLY A 95 -50.98 0.24 29.68
C GLY A 95 -50.10 1.08 30.63
N SER A 96 -50.20 2.40 30.48
CA SER A 96 -49.54 3.42 31.34
C SER A 96 -50.17 3.52 32.73
N GLU A 97 -49.39 3.83 33.78
CA GLU A 97 -49.42 5.17 34.42
C GLU A 97 -48.48 5.30 35.64
N PHE A 98 -48.31 6.57 36.03
CA PHE A 98 -47.48 7.19 37.07
C PHE A 98 -47.40 6.51 38.46
N GLY A 99 -46.25 6.70 39.13
CA GLY A 99 -46.03 6.31 40.53
C GLY A 99 -44.72 6.86 41.14
N HIS A 100 -44.68 8.16 41.43
CA HIS A 100 -43.56 8.84 42.10
C HIS A 100 -43.41 8.41 43.58
N ILE A 101 -42.16 8.23 44.09
CA ILE A 101 -41.60 8.77 45.36
C ILE A 101 -40.41 7.95 45.92
N VAL A 102 -39.25 8.63 45.99
CA VAL A 102 -38.20 8.66 47.02
C VAL A 102 -37.97 7.45 47.95
N GLY A 103 -36.71 6.98 48.00
CA GLY A 103 -36.19 6.14 49.08
C GLY A 103 -34.66 5.98 49.08
N LYS A 104 -33.92 6.93 49.68
CA LYS A 104 -32.48 6.76 49.95
C LYS A 104 -32.26 5.75 51.10
N SER A 105 -31.33 4.81 50.95
CA SER A 105 -30.39 4.44 52.02
C SER A 105 -29.32 3.48 51.49
N ALA A 106 -28.06 3.73 51.86
CA ALA A 106 -26.96 2.81 51.67
C ALA A 106 -26.50 2.29 53.03
N ILE A 107 -26.34 0.97 53.18
CA ILE A 107 -25.56 0.39 54.28
C ILE A 107 -24.66 -0.70 53.71
N ALA A 108 -23.36 -0.53 53.90
CA ALA A 108 -22.37 -1.58 53.73
C ALA A 108 -22.04 -2.21 55.08
N LYS A 109 -21.79 -3.53 55.11
CA LYS A 109 -20.63 -4.10 55.82
C LYS A 109 -20.44 -5.59 55.50
N ALA A 110 -19.18 -6.00 55.53
CA ALA A 110 -18.72 -7.37 55.27
C ALA A 110 -18.32 -8.09 56.57
N TYR A 111 -18.40 -9.42 56.55
CA TYR A 111 -17.65 -10.43 57.32
C TYR A 111 -17.95 -11.79 56.61
N GLY A 112 -17.10 -12.82 56.52
CA GLY A 112 -15.70 -13.02 56.92
C GLY A 112 -15.40 -14.53 57.09
N GLY A 113 -14.25 -15.04 56.60
CA GLY A 113 -13.82 -16.46 56.72
C GLY A 113 -14.36 -17.40 55.63
N THR A 114 -13.70 -18.51 55.26
CA THR A 114 -12.47 -19.16 55.81
C THR A 114 -11.74 -20.01 54.76
N LEU A 115 -10.51 -20.48 55.09
CA LEU A 115 -9.54 -21.19 54.24
C LEU A 115 -10.02 -22.53 53.63
N SER A 116 -9.40 -22.88 52.49
CA SER A 116 -8.87 -24.24 52.28
C SER A 116 -7.64 -24.18 51.34
N THR A 117 -6.59 -24.93 51.68
CA THR A 117 -5.32 -25.02 50.95
C THR A 117 -5.14 -26.41 50.35
N HIS A 118 -4.78 -26.51 49.06
CA HIS A 118 -4.09 -27.69 48.54
C HIS A 118 -3.02 -27.30 47.53
N THR A 119 -1.82 -27.83 47.74
CA THR A 119 -0.62 -27.62 46.93
C THR A 119 -0.39 -28.80 46.01
N LEU A 120 -0.08 -28.56 44.73
CA LEU A 120 0.68 -29.49 43.90
C LEU A 120 1.47 -28.71 42.84
N LEU A 121 2.63 -29.25 42.46
CA LEU A 121 3.74 -28.54 41.81
C LEU A 121 3.89 -28.89 40.32
N HIS A 122 4.76 -28.11 39.65
CA HIS A 122 5.28 -28.24 38.28
C HIS A 122 4.39 -27.71 37.14
N SER A 123 4.92 -27.05 36.10
CA SER A 123 6.08 -26.14 35.98
C SER A 123 6.08 -25.57 34.55
N HIS A 124 6.20 -24.26 34.38
CA HIS A 124 6.37 -23.62 33.06
C HIS A 124 7.59 -22.68 33.02
N PRO A 125 8.29 -22.54 31.88
CA PRO A 125 9.50 -21.72 31.79
C PRO A 125 9.23 -20.22 31.90
N LYS A 126 10.25 -19.47 32.33
CA LYS A 126 10.16 -18.07 32.73
C LYS A 126 10.18 -17.11 31.53
N ALA A 127 9.28 -16.12 31.54
CA ALA A 127 9.57 -14.80 30.99
C ALA A 127 10.36 -13.98 32.02
N THR A 128 11.41 -13.29 31.61
CA THR A 128 12.21 -12.40 32.47
C THR A 128 11.70 -10.96 32.42
N ALA A 129 11.50 -10.36 33.60
CA ALA A 129 10.91 -9.03 33.74
C ALA A 129 11.96 -7.92 33.79
N PHE A 130 11.59 -6.73 33.29
CA PHE A 130 12.28 -5.47 33.59
C PHE A 130 12.11 -5.10 35.06
N SER A 131 13.22 -4.82 35.76
CA SER A 131 13.21 -4.33 37.14
C SER A 131 13.26 -2.81 37.20
N ARG A 132 12.47 -2.22 38.12
CA ARG A 132 12.60 -0.80 38.50
C ARG A 132 13.61 -0.67 39.63
N ILE A 133 14.53 0.27 39.53
CA ILE A 133 15.29 0.80 40.67
C ILE A 133 15.04 2.32 40.75
N ARG A 134 14.69 2.81 41.94
CA ARG A 134 14.65 4.24 42.26
C ARG A 134 16.04 4.68 42.72
N GLN A 135 16.49 5.85 42.26
CA GLN A 135 17.35 6.73 43.06
C GLN A 135 17.07 8.20 42.71
N SER A 136 17.48 9.11 43.59
CA SER A 136 16.96 10.48 43.74
C SER A 136 18.06 11.54 43.63
N GLY A 137 17.79 12.70 43.02
CA GLY A 137 18.68 13.87 43.07
C GLY A 137 18.28 15.01 42.12
N LEU A 138 17.96 16.18 42.69
CA LEU A 138 17.63 17.47 42.05
C LEU A 138 18.84 18.15 41.36
N PRO A 139 18.71 19.32 40.65
CA PRO A 139 17.51 20.15 40.35
C PRO A 139 17.33 20.55 38.86
N LYS A 140 16.17 21.18 38.55
CA LYS A 140 15.95 21.97 37.31
C LYS A 140 16.43 23.42 37.47
N PRO A 141 16.80 24.10 36.37
CA PRO A 141 16.55 25.53 36.22
C PRO A 141 15.51 25.83 35.11
N SER A 142 14.56 26.69 35.43
CA SER A 142 13.67 27.35 34.47
C SER A 142 14.32 28.61 33.90
N PHE A 143 14.09 28.94 32.63
CA PHE A 143 14.33 30.31 32.13
C PHE A 143 13.12 30.89 31.40
N LYS A 144 12.86 32.17 31.68
CA LYS A 144 11.82 33.01 31.07
C LYS A 144 12.43 33.87 29.95
N LEU A 145 11.57 34.41 29.10
CA LEU A 145 11.92 35.23 27.92
C LEU A 145 12.17 36.73 28.21
N ASN A 146 12.82 37.38 27.24
CA ASN A 146 12.89 38.83 26.92
C ASN A 146 13.80 39.78 27.75
N PRO A 147 14.26 40.93 27.19
CA PRO A 147 14.51 41.28 25.76
C PRO A 147 15.77 42.18 25.49
N THR A 148 15.93 42.64 24.22
CA THR A 148 16.59 43.90 23.74
C THR A 148 18.13 44.03 23.52
N ASN A 149 18.56 43.84 22.25
CA ASN A 149 19.19 44.80 21.30
C ASN A 149 20.49 45.64 21.55
N GLN A 150 21.25 45.84 20.44
CA GLN A 150 22.42 46.74 20.18
C GLN A 150 23.76 46.34 20.85
N ILE A 151 24.96 46.43 20.24
CA ILE A 151 25.56 47.28 19.16
C ILE A 151 26.45 46.36 18.26
N PHE A 152 26.38 46.28 16.92
CA PHE A 152 26.72 47.19 15.80
C PHE A 152 28.23 47.41 15.44
N GLN A 153 28.49 47.57 14.13
CA GLN A 153 29.76 47.76 13.40
C GLN A 153 30.51 46.44 12.99
N THR A 154 30.99 46.25 11.74
CA THR A 154 31.24 47.25 10.67
C THR A 154 31.10 46.71 9.22
N TYR A 155 30.65 47.60 8.33
CA TYR A 155 30.75 47.65 6.85
C TYR A 155 29.91 46.76 5.91
N LEU A 156 29.25 47.46 4.98
CA LEU A 156 28.45 47.03 3.82
C LEU A 156 28.63 48.11 2.72
N ARG A 157 28.30 47.81 1.45
CA ARG A 157 28.54 48.57 0.17
C ARG A 157 29.94 48.30 -0.42
N ILE A 158 30.13 48.22 -1.75
CA ILE A 158 29.48 48.93 -2.89
C ILE A 158 29.04 47.94 -4.02
N MET A 159 28.15 48.38 -4.93
CA MET A 159 27.59 47.60 -6.06
C MET A 159 28.20 47.94 -7.46
N ALA A 160 28.08 46.98 -8.38
CA ALA A 160 27.78 47.09 -9.84
C ALA A 160 28.79 47.63 -10.89
N GLN A 161 29.23 46.70 -11.77
CA GLN A 161 29.50 46.79 -13.24
C GLN A 161 30.58 47.77 -13.81
N PRO A 162 31.06 47.63 -15.08
CA PRO A 162 30.97 46.52 -16.07
C PRO A 162 32.37 46.01 -16.59
N SER A 163 32.34 45.22 -17.68
CA SER A 163 33.40 44.41 -18.32
C SER A 163 34.59 45.11 -19.02
N GLN A 164 35.78 44.47 -19.05
CA GLN A 164 36.78 44.53 -20.14
C GLN A 164 37.74 43.30 -20.14
N VAL A 165 38.63 43.18 -21.14
CA VAL A 165 39.14 41.89 -21.70
C VAL A 165 40.68 41.87 -21.95
N LEU A 166 41.32 40.70 -21.72
CA LEU A 166 42.71 40.27 -22.12
C LEU A 166 43.93 40.97 -21.46
N PRO A 167 45.19 40.44 -21.53
CA PRO A 167 45.68 39.04 -21.70
C PRO A 167 46.90 38.66 -20.77
N LEU A 168 47.57 37.51 -21.05
CA LEU A 168 48.94 37.09 -20.64
C LEU A 168 49.12 36.61 -19.16
N GLN A 169 50.04 35.71 -18.77
CA GLN A 169 50.91 34.75 -19.49
C GLN A 169 51.24 33.56 -18.56
N GLY A 170 51.78 32.45 -19.09
CA GLY A 170 51.97 31.20 -18.33
C GLY A 170 53.14 31.18 -17.33
N GLY A 171 53.00 30.36 -16.29
CA GLY A 171 54.04 29.95 -15.34
C GLY A 171 54.00 28.42 -15.14
N LYS A 172 55.16 27.80 -14.88
CA LYS A 172 55.33 26.33 -14.92
C LYS A 172 54.59 25.62 -13.79
N VAL A 173 54.06 24.43 -14.08
CA VAL A 173 53.55 23.46 -13.10
C VAL A 173 54.67 22.48 -12.75
N GLU A 174 54.98 22.33 -11.46
CA GLU A 174 55.81 21.23 -10.97
C GLU A 174 54.94 19.97 -10.77
N VAL A 175 55.52 18.80 -11.06
CA VAL A 175 54.83 17.51 -10.97
C VAL A 175 54.82 17.05 -9.51
N GLY A 176 53.63 17.06 -8.90
CA GLY A 176 53.38 16.53 -7.55
C GLY A 176 52.42 15.35 -7.58
N GLU A 177 52.98 14.17 -7.34
CA GLU A 177 52.38 12.88 -6.94
C GLU A 177 50.86 12.68 -7.09
N THR A 178 50.50 11.73 -7.96
CA THR A 178 49.15 11.15 -8.07
C THR A 178 48.69 10.53 -6.76
N GLN A 179 47.67 11.10 -6.12
CA GLN A 179 46.92 10.36 -5.10
C GLN A 179 46.14 9.21 -5.75
N GLU A 180 46.24 8.04 -5.15
CA GLU A 180 45.59 6.82 -5.61
C GLU A 180 44.07 7.01 -5.67
N GLY A 181 43.45 6.50 -6.75
CA GLY A 181 42.02 6.60 -6.93
C GLY A 181 41.27 5.92 -5.78
N SER A 182 40.29 6.61 -5.19
CA SER A 182 39.36 6.01 -4.23
C SER A 182 38.52 4.95 -4.94
N GLY A 183 39.01 3.72 -4.97
CA GLY A 183 38.28 2.58 -5.46
C GLY A 183 37.02 2.39 -4.61
N THR A 184 35.87 2.80 -5.15
CA THR A 184 34.58 2.34 -4.66
C THR A 184 34.63 0.82 -4.62
N ARG A 185 34.54 0.21 -3.43
CA ARG A 185 34.37 -1.24 -3.30
C ARG A 185 33.21 -1.64 -4.22
N PRO A 186 33.33 -2.74 -4.99
CA PRO A 186 32.22 -3.21 -5.81
C PRO A 186 30.93 -3.29 -4.98
N LEU A 187 29.79 -2.96 -5.60
CA LEU A 187 28.50 -3.36 -5.04
C LEU A 187 28.57 -4.85 -4.70
N LEU A 188 27.99 -5.24 -3.55
CA LEU A 188 27.96 -6.64 -3.15
C LEU A 188 27.35 -7.48 -4.28
N ASP A 189 28.12 -8.38 -4.88
CA ASP A 189 27.55 -9.36 -5.80
C ASP A 189 26.85 -10.44 -4.98
N PHE A 190 25.59 -10.17 -4.66
CA PHE A 190 24.74 -11.09 -3.92
C PHE A 190 24.66 -12.48 -4.59
N HIS A 191 24.87 -12.60 -5.91
CA HIS A 191 24.86 -13.91 -6.58
C HIS A 191 26.12 -14.74 -6.35
N GLY A 192 27.22 -14.12 -5.91
CA GLY A 192 28.47 -14.77 -5.50
C GLY A 192 28.44 -15.34 -4.07
N ILE A 193 27.35 -15.17 -3.32
CA ILE A 193 27.15 -15.80 -2.01
C ILE A 193 26.99 -17.31 -2.18
N ASP A 194 27.68 -18.07 -1.32
CA ASP A 194 27.60 -19.53 -1.27
C ASP A 194 26.15 -20.04 -1.12
N GLN A 195 25.84 -21.12 -1.84
CA GLN A 195 24.47 -21.62 -1.96
C GLN A 195 23.95 -22.23 -0.64
N GLU A 196 24.79 -22.90 0.17
CA GLU A 196 24.36 -23.38 1.48
C GLU A 196 24.11 -22.24 2.46
N LEU A 197 24.89 -21.15 2.36
CA LEU A 197 24.67 -19.94 3.15
C LEU A 197 23.35 -19.25 2.76
N VAL A 198 23.04 -19.15 1.45
CA VAL A 198 21.75 -18.65 0.97
C VAL A 198 20.60 -19.48 1.52
N GLU A 199 20.68 -20.81 1.49
CA GLU A 199 19.62 -21.70 1.98
C GLU A 199 19.37 -21.55 3.49
N LYS A 200 20.42 -21.33 4.29
CA LYS A 200 20.31 -21.02 5.73
C LYS A 200 19.61 -19.68 5.96
N ILE A 201 20.03 -18.62 5.25
CA ILE A 201 19.40 -17.28 5.32
C ILE A 201 17.92 -17.35 4.89
N VAL A 202 17.60 -18.09 3.83
CA VAL A 202 16.23 -18.31 3.35
C VAL A 202 15.35 -18.98 4.42
N TYR A 203 15.83 -20.05 5.04
CA TYR A 203 15.09 -20.74 6.09
C TYR A 203 14.81 -19.81 7.27
N ASP A 204 15.82 -19.11 7.78
CA ASP A 204 15.67 -18.18 8.90
C ASP A 204 14.74 -17.01 8.55
N ALA A 205 14.79 -16.49 7.34
CA ALA A 205 13.92 -15.40 6.90
C ALA A 205 12.44 -15.83 6.85
N LEU A 206 12.15 -17.06 6.42
CA LEU A 206 10.81 -17.63 6.41
C LEU A 206 10.28 -17.89 7.83
N VAL A 207 11.13 -18.41 8.73
CA VAL A 207 10.81 -18.59 10.15
C VAL A 207 10.54 -17.24 10.81
N TRP A 208 11.44 -16.27 10.63
CA TRP A 208 11.29 -14.92 11.19
C TRP A 208 10.00 -14.26 10.72
N SER A 209 9.71 -14.31 9.42
CA SER A 209 8.48 -13.74 8.83
C SER A 209 7.21 -14.33 9.43
N SER A 210 7.23 -15.64 9.70
CA SER A 210 6.12 -16.37 10.31
C SER A 210 5.90 -16.00 11.78
N LEU A 211 6.99 -15.81 12.54
CA LEU A 211 6.95 -15.45 13.96
C LEU A 211 6.57 -13.98 14.20
N HIS A 212 6.92 -13.07 13.29
CA HIS A 212 6.74 -11.62 13.45
C HIS A 212 5.58 -11.05 12.63
N GLY A 213 4.77 -11.88 11.97
CA GLY A 213 3.57 -11.43 11.27
C GLY A 213 3.83 -10.64 9.98
N LEU A 214 4.96 -10.89 9.30
CA LEU A 214 5.23 -10.41 7.94
C LEU A 214 4.45 -11.26 6.92
N LEU A 215 3.12 -11.18 7.00
CA LEU A 215 2.18 -12.12 6.38
C LEU A 215 1.13 -11.40 5.53
N VAL A 216 0.66 -12.10 4.50
CA VAL A 216 -0.50 -11.75 3.67
C VAL A 216 -1.41 -12.97 3.49
N GLY A 217 -2.65 -12.75 3.06
CA GLY A 217 -3.51 -13.82 2.59
C GLY A 217 -3.00 -14.39 1.26
N ASP A 218 -2.85 -15.71 1.16
CA ASP A 218 -2.44 -16.39 -0.08
C ASP A 218 -3.53 -16.24 -1.15
N LYS A 219 -3.12 -15.81 -2.36
CA LYS A 219 -3.98 -15.72 -3.54
C LYS A 219 -4.60 -17.07 -3.95
N SER A 220 -3.95 -18.20 -3.65
CA SER A 220 -4.46 -19.55 -3.93
C SER A 220 -5.65 -19.94 -3.05
N VAL A 221 -5.78 -19.34 -1.86
CA VAL A 221 -6.82 -19.66 -0.88
C VAL A 221 -7.94 -18.63 -0.94
N GLN A 222 -9.11 -19.02 -1.46
CA GLN A 222 -10.25 -18.12 -1.67
C GLN A 222 -10.69 -17.32 -0.42
N ARG A 223 -10.53 -17.88 0.78
CA ARG A 223 -10.97 -17.26 2.04
C ARG A 223 -9.95 -16.29 2.65
N SER A 224 -8.71 -16.24 2.16
CA SER A 224 -7.59 -15.53 2.79
C SER A 224 -7.73 -14.00 2.80
N GLY A 225 -8.56 -13.44 1.89
CA GLY A 225 -8.92 -12.03 1.86
C GLY A 225 -10.11 -11.63 2.75
N LYS A 226 -10.77 -12.59 3.41
CA LYS A 226 -11.97 -12.33 4.25
C LYS A 226 -11.87 -12.84 5.68
N VAL A 227 -11.11 -13.92 5.88
CA VAL A 227 -11.02 -14.61 7.16
C VAL A 227 -9.58 -14.49 7.67
N PRO A 228 -9.33 -13.72 8.75
CA PRO A 228 -8.02 -13.66 9.37
C PRO A 228 -7.55 -15.03 9.86
N GLY A 229 -6.24 -15.28 9.84
CA GLY A 229 -5.63 -16.47 10.41
C GLY A 229 -5.71 -17.75 9.55
N VAL A 230 -6.31 -17.71 8.35
CA VAL A 230 -6.39 -18.87 7.44
C VAL A 230 -5.77 -18.56 6.08
N GLY A 231 -5.08 -19.56 5.50
CA GLY A 231 -4.42 -19.41 4.20
C GLY A 231 -3.40 -18.27 4.19
N MET A 232 -2.60 -18.14 5.25
CA MET A 232 -1.55 -17.14 5.35
C MET A 232 -0.28 -17.61 4.62
N VAL A 233 0.41 -16.67 4.00
CA VAL A 233 1.74 -16.85 3.41
C VAL A 233 2.60 -15.64 3.80
N HIS A 234 3.93 -15.80 3.83
CA HIS A 234 4.81 -14.64 4.01
C HIS A 234 4.54 -13.59 2.91
N ALA A 235 4.61 -12.31 3.28
CA ALA A 235 4.61 -11.25 2.28
C ALA A 235 5.80 -11.46 1.32
N PRO A 236 5.68 -11.23 0.00
CA PRO A 236 6.85 -11.32 -0.88
C PRO A 236 7.89 -10.26 -0.47
N PHE A 237 9.13 -10.66 -0.21
CA PHE A 237 10.22 -9.77 0.23
C PHE A 237 11.52 -10.03 -0.53
N ALA A 238 12.42 -9.04 -0.63
CA ALA A 238 13.82 -9.27 -1.02
C ALA A 238 14.58 -9.85 0.18
N LEU A 239 15.48 -10.81 0.00
CA LEU A 239 16.13 -11.52 1.12
C LEU A 239 17.16 -10.67 1.88
N LEU A 240 17.77 -9.72 1.18
CA LEU A 240 18.83 -8.84 1.67
C LEU A 240 18.55 -7.41 1.19
N PRO A 241 18.90 -6.38 1.99
CA PRO A 241 18.51 -5.00 1.74
C PRO A 241 19.20 -4.37 0.53
N MET A 242 18.46 -3.60 -0.26
CA MET A 242 18.95 -2.93 -1.45
C MET A 242 19.95 -1.79 -1.13
N PRO A 243 21.17 -1.79 -1.70
CA PRO A 243 22.11 -0.67 -1.62
C PRO A 243 21.51 0.66 -2.11
N PHE A 244 21.66 1.73 -1.34
CA PHE A 244 21.14 3.05 -1.72
C PHE A 244 21.98 4.20 -1.13
N PRO A 245 22.32 5.26 -1.89
CA PRO A 245 23.14 6.35 -1.38
C PRO A 245 22.50 7.11 -0.22
N GLU A 246 23.25 7.33 0.87
CA GLU A 246 22.73 8.05 2.04
C GLU A 246 22.35 9.50 1.72
N SER A 247 23.04 10.15 0.77
CA SER A 247 22.73 11.50 0.29
C SER A 247 21.35 11.60 -0.36
N HIS A 248 21.01 10.66 -1.24
CA HIS A 248 19.70 10.61 -1.89
C HIS A 248 18.60 10.18 -0.91
N TRP A 249 18.90 9.33 0.07
CA TRP A 249 17.96 9.00 1.14
C TRP A 249 17.62 10.25 1.99
N LYS A 250 18.63 11.03 2.38
CA LYS A 250 18.43 12.32 3.08
C LYS A 250 17.61 13.30 2.23
N GLN A 251 17.91 13.44 0.93
CA GLN A 251 17.10 14.25 0.01
C GLN A 251 15.63 13.80 0.00
N ALA A 252 15.36 12.50 -0.05
CA ALA A 252 14.00 11.95 -0.04
C ALA A 252 13.26 12.27 1.28
N CYS A 253 13.96 12.19 2.41
CA CYS A 253 13.42 12.51 3.73
C CYS A 253 13.15 14.02 3.91
N GLU A 254 14.03 14.90 3.43
CA GLU A 254 13.84 16.36 3.45
C GLU A 254 12.63 16.81 2.62
N LEU A 255 12.31 16.09 1.53
CA LEU A 255 11.17 16.38 0.67
C LEU A 255 9.82 16.05 1.30
N ALA A 256 9.74 15.11 2.23
CA ALA A 256 8.47 14.65 2.81
C ALA A 256 7.63 15.77 3.46
N PRO A 257 8.15 16.59 4.41
CA PRO A 257 7.38 17.68 5.00
C PRO A 257 7.02 18.80 4.02
N ILE A 258 7.80 18.94 2.93
CA ILE A 258 7.53 19.90 1.85
C ILE A 258 6.34 19.43 1.01
N PHE A 259 6.34 18.14 0.61
CA PHE A 259 5.21 17.55 -0.12
C PHE A 259 3.93 17.52 0.70
N ASN A 260 4.00 17.23 2.00
CA ASN A 260 2.85 17.27 2.90
C ASN A 260 2.14 18.65 2.89
N GLU A 261 2.89 19.75 3.06
CA GLU A 261 2.35 21.12 3.03
C GLU A 261 1.90 21.51 1.60
N LEU A 262 2.60 21.07 0.56
CA LEU A 262 2.17 21.26 -0.84
C LEU A 262 0.81 20.60 -1.09
N VAL A 263 0.59 19.36 -0.62
CA VAL A 263 -0.69 18.66 -0.76
C VAL A 263 -1.80 19.37 0.01
N ASP A 264 -1.56 19.85 1.24
CA ASP A 264 -2.57 20.65 1.98
C ASP A 264 -2.96 21.89 1.18
N ARG A 265 -1.99 22.69 0.73
CA ARG A 265 -2.23 23.95 0.03
C ARG A 265 -2.88 23.76 -1.34
N VAL A 266 -2.50 22.72 -2.10
CA VAL A 266 -3.16 22.35 -3.36
C VAL A 266 -4.61 21.90 -3.11
N SER A 267 -4.88 21.20 -2.01
CA SER A 267 -6.23 20.75 -1.66
C SER A 267 -7.21 21.90 -1.35
N LEU A 268 -6.68 23.06 -0.93
CA LEU A 268 -7.46 24.26 -0.62
C LEU A 268 -7.81 25.08 -1.87
N ASP A 269 -7.03 24.99 -2.96
CA ASP A 269 -7.34 25.67 -4.22
C ASP A 269 -8.32 24.83 -5.05
N ALA A 270 -9.58 24.88 -4.63
CA ALA A 270 -10.69 24.20 -5.27
C ALA A 270 -10.83 24.55 -6.77
N LYS A 271 -10.49 25.79 -7.16
CA LYS A 271 -10.54 26.25 -8.55
C LYS A 271 -9.44 25.56 -9.36
N PHE A 272 -8.21 25.49 -8.85
CA PHE A 272 -7.12 24.76 -9.49
C PHE A 272 -7.45 23.28 -9.69
N LEU A 273 -8.01 22.60 -8.69
CA LEU A 273 -8.40 21.20 -8.82
C LEU A 273 -9.48 20.99 -9.89
N GLN A 274 -10.54 21.81 -9.89
CA GLN A 274 -11.64 21.71 -10.86
C GLN A 274 -11.19 22.06 -12.29
N ASP A 275 -10.41 23.14 -12.46
CA ASP A 275 -9.91 23.57 -13.78
C ASP A 275 -8.93 22.55 -14.37
N SER A 276 -7.92 22.12 -13.60
CA SER A 276 -6.88 21.20 -14.04
C SER A 276 -7.41 19.82 -14.44
N LEU A 277 -8.51 19.39 -13.82
CA LEU A 277 -9.16 18.11 -14.08
C LEU A 277 -10.42 18.26 -14.97
N SER A 278 -10.73 19.46 -15.47
CA SER A 278 -11.96 19.74 -16.24
C SER A 278 -12.10 18.93 -17.54
N ARG A 279 -10.99 18.74 -18.28
CA ARG A 279 -10.96 17.83 -19.46
C ARG A 279 -11.03 16.36 -19.02
N THR A 280 -10.24 15.99 -18.00
CA THR A 280 -10.24 14.65 -17.41
C THR A 280 -11.63 14.21 -16.93
N LYS A 281 -12.44 15.13 -16.41
CA LYS A 281 -13.84 14.90 -16.00
C LYS A 281 -14.71 14.31 -17.11
N LYS A 282 -14.43 14.66 -18.37
CA LYS A 282 -15.14 14.15 -19.55
C LYS A 282 -14.59 12.81 -20.03
N ALA A 283 -13.28 12.62 -19.88
CA ALA A 283 -12.54 11.45 -20.36
C ALA A 283 -12.61 10.24 -19.41
N ASP A 284 -12.72 10.48 -18.09
CA ASP A 284 -12.69 9.45 -17.07
C ASP A 284 -13.87 9.54 -16.09
N ALA A 285 -14.79 8.58 -16.19
CA ALA A 285 -15.97 8.51 -15.32
C ALA A 285 -15.64 8.39 -13.83
N PHE A 286 -14.51 7.76 -13.47
CA PHE A 286 -14.10 7.63 -12.06
C PHE A 286 -13.70 8.98 -11.46
N THR A 287 -12.76 9.69 -12.10
CA THR A 287 -12.37 11.05 -11.72
C THR A 287 -13.55 12.02 -11.77
N SER A 288 -14.47 11.84 -12.74
CA SER A 288 -15.70 12.64 -12.85
C SER A 288 -16.55 12.59 -11.58
N ARG A 289 -16.77 11.38 -11.05
CA ARG A 289 -17.55 11.15 -9.82
C ARG A 289 -16.83 11.66 -8.56
N LEU A 290 -15.50 11.60 -8.52
CA LEU A 290 -14.72 12.25 -7.46
C LEU A 290 -14.88 13.78 -7.48
N LEU A 291 -14.84 14.39 -8.68
CA LEU A 291 -15.08 15.82 -8.87
C LEU A 291 -16.52 16.23 -8.53
N ASP A 292 -17.53 15.39 -8.79
CA ASP A 292 -18.92 15.65 -8.38
C ASP A 292 -19.08 15.71 -6.85
N ILE A 293 -18.39 14.83 -6.11
CA ILE A 293 -18.37 14.88 -4.64
C ILE A 293 -17.67 16.15 -4.17
N HIS A 294 -16.53 16.51 -4.77
CA HIS A 294 -15.82 17.75 -4.46
C HIS A 294 -16.67 18.99 -4.73
N SER A 295 -17.35 19.08 -5.89
CA SER A 295 -18.30 20.16 -6.21
C SER A 295 -19.38 20.30 -5.14
N LYS A 296 -19.99 19.20 -4.69
CA LYS A 296 -20.98 19.22 -3.61
C LYS A 296 -20.42 19.74 -2.28
N MET A 297 -19.15 19.49 -1.96
CA MET A 297 -18.52 20.02 -0.75
C MET A 297 -18.31 21.54 -0.83
N LEU A 298 -18.06 22.07 -2.03
CA LEU A 298 -17.96 23.51 -2.29
C LEU A 298 -19.35 24.18 -2.24
N GLU A 299 -20.38 23.55 -2.79
CA GLU A 299 -21.78 24.04 -2.76
C GLU A 299 -22.31 24.21 -1.33
N ILE A 300 -22.02 23.26 -0.43
CA ILE A 300 -22.38 23.37 0.99
C ILE A 300 -21.38 24.23 1.80
N ASN A 301 -20.38 24.83 1.14
CA ASN A 301 -19.29 25.62 1.72
C ASN A 301 -18.63 24.95 2.94
N LYS A 302 -18.29 23.66 2.79
CA LYS A 302 -17.81 22.85 3.90
C LYS A 302 -16.44 23.32 4.37
N LYS A 303 -16.34 23.71 5.64
CA LYS A 303 -15.05 24.02 6.28
C LYS A 303 -14.45 22.77 6.92
N GLU A 304 -13.32 22.33 6.38
CA GLU A 304 -12.51 21.27 6.97
C GLU A 304 -11.35 21.90 7.75
N ASP A 305 -11.67 22.35 8.97
CA ASP A 305 -10.70 22.99 9.87
C ASP A 305 -9.61 22.00 10.30
N ILE A 306 -9.97 20.75 10.59
CA ILE A 306 -9.02 19.68 10.92
C ILE A 306 -8.78 18.81 9.70
N ARG A 307 -7.53 18.75 9.21
CA ARG A 307 -7.15 18.01 8.01
C ARG A 307 -5.98 17.07 8.30
N LEU A 308 -6.14 15.80 7.92
CA LEU A 308 -5.17 14.72 8.13
C LEU A 308 -4.74 14.14 6.78
N GLY A 309 -3.43 14.11 6.56
CA GLY A 309 -2.79 13.45 5.43
C GLY A 309 -1.85 12.34 5.89
N LEU A 310 -2.04 11.14 5.34
CA LEU A 310 -1.09 10.03 5.48
C LEU A 310 -0.60 9.64 4.08
N HIS A 311 0.55 10.18 3.72
CA HIS A 311 1.07 10.21 2.36
C HIS A 311 2.20 9.21 2.16
N ARG A 312 2.48 8.87 0.90
CA ARG A 312 3.75 8.28 0.48
C ARG A 312 4.20 8.92 -0.83
N SER A 313 5.35 9.58 -0.82
CA SER A 313 5.99 10.06 -2.05
C SER A 313 6.98 9.01 -2.52
N ASP A 314 6.82 8.53 -3.75
CA ASP A 314 7.59 7.42 -4.31
C ASP A 314 8.61 7.93 -5.33
N TYR A 315 9.82 7.37 -5.32
CA TYR A 315 10.98 7.85 -6.05
C TYR A 315 11.79 6.71 -6.69
N MET A 316 12.48 7.02 -7.78
CA MET A 316 13.56 6.22 -8.34
C MET A 316 14.82 7.07 -8.48
N LEU A 317 15.99 6.45 -8.27
CA LEU A 317 17.28 7.07 -8.56
C LEU A 317 17.66 6.75 -10.01
N ASP A 318 17.67 7.76 -10.88
CA ASP A 318 18.02 7.58 -12.29
C ASP A 318 19.52 7.34 -12.47
N GLU A 319 19.90 6.30 -13.23
CA GLU A 319 21.29 5.86 -13.36
C GLU A 319 22.15 6.85 -14.14
N GLN A 320 21.60 7.49 -15.18
CA GLN A 320 22.38 8.38 -16.05
C GLN A 320 22.57 9.76 -15.43
N THR A 321 21.50 10.34 -14.89
CA THR A 321 21.52 11.70 -14.31
C THR A 321 21.93 11.72 -12.84
N LYS A 322 21.89 10.57 -12.16
CA LYS A 322 22.07 10.42 -10.70
C LYS A 322 21.12 11.31 -9.89
N LEU A 323 19.96 11.63 -10.45
CA LEU A 323 18.90 12.39 -9.79
C LEU A 323 17.90 11.45 -9.11
N LEU A 324 17.50 11.79 -7.88
CA LEU A 324 16.33 11.21 -7.25
C LEU A 324 15.08 11.84 -7.87
N LEU A 325 14.34 11.09 -8.66
CA LEU A 325 13.16 11.56 -9.40
C LEU A 325 11.89 10.92 -8.85
N GLN A 326 10.86 11.73 -8.62
CA GLN A 326 9.57 11.31 -8.09
C GLN A 326 8.76 10.56 -9.16
N ILE A 327 8.30 9.36 -8.81
CA ILE A 327 7.39 8.53 -9.60
C ILE A 327 5.95 9.04 -9.46
N GLU A 328 5.50 9.25 -8.23
CA GLU A 328 4.14 9.69 -7.88
C GLU A 328 4.07 10.18 -6.42
N THR A 329 2.97 10.86 -6.07
CA THR A 329 2.55 11.07 -4.67
C THR A 329 1.27 10.30 -4.41
N ASN A 330 1.32 9.31 -3.54
CA ASN A 330 0.13 8.61 -3.03
C ASN A 330 -0.49 9.46 -1.90
N THR A 331 -1.75 9.89 -2.07
CA THR A 331 -2.50 10.62 -1.03
C THR A 331 -3.64 9.81 -0.40
N ILE A 332 -4.04 8.68 -1.01
CA ILE A 332 -5.06 7.75 -0.49
C ILE A 332 -4.50 6.34 -0.30
N SER A 333 -4.91 5.67 0.77
CA SER A 333 -4.65 4.23 1.00
C SER A 333 -3.18 3.81 0.86
N CYS A 334 -2.27 4.67 1.33
CA CYS A 334 -0.83 4.44 1.40
C CYS A 334 -0.55 3.15 2.20
N SER A 335 -0.36 2.06 1.46
CA SER A 335 -0.22 0.71 2.00
C SER A 335 1.22 0.38 2.36
N PHE A 336 1.37 -0.62 3.23
CA PHE A 336 2.62 -1.16 3.78
C PHE A 336 3.31 -0.38 4.92
N PRO A 337 2.72 0.58 5.66
CA PRO A 337 3.40 1.17 6.82
C PRO A 337 3.57 0.17 7.97
N GLY A 338 2.72 -0.88 8.06
CA GLY A 338 2.91 -1.98 8.99
C GLY A 338 3.99 -2.94 8.53
N LEU A 339 3.87 -3.45 7.30
CA LEU A 339 4.79 -4.48 6.80
C LEU A 339 6.20 -3.97 6.46
N SER A 340 6.38 -2.70 6.07
CA SER A 340 7.73 -2.18 5.76
C SER A 340 8.62 -2.04 7.00
N CYS A 341 8.04 -1.77 8.18
CA CYS A 341 8.74 -1.84 9.46
C CYS A 341 9.34 -3.22 9.68
N LEU A 342 8.52 -4.26 9.49
CA LEU A 342 8.93 -5.66 9.69
C LEU A 342 10.01 -6.09 8.69
N VAL A 343 10.03 -5.59 7.46
CA VAL A 343 11.11 -5.90 6.50
C VAL A 343 12.43 -5.25 6.91
N SER A 344 12.40 -4.02 7.43
CA SER A 344 13.60 -3.40 8.03
C SER A 344 14.13 -4.18 9.24
N ASP A 345 13.24 -4.73 10.08
CA ASP A 345 13.62 -5.57 11.23
C ASP A 345 14.12 -6.96 10.82
N LEU A 346 13.50 -7.59 9.81
CA LEU A 346 13.98 -8.82 9.19
C LEU A 346 15.42 -8.64 8.70
N HIS A 347 15.68 -7.62 7.89
CA HIS A 347 17.02 -7.36 7.36
C HIS A 347 18.02 -7.05 8.47
N ARG A 348 17.66 -6.27 9.50
CA ARG A 348 18.53 -6.10 10.68
C ARG A 348 18.81 -7.42 11.38
N SER A 349 17.82 -8.28 11.56
CA SER A 349 17.96 -9.59 12.21
C SER A 349 18.87 -10.53 11.42
N LEU A 350 18.68 -10.61 10.09
CA LEU A 350 19.53 -11.42 9.21
C LEU A 350 20.97 -10.89 9.19
N LEU A 351 21.17 -9.57 9.07
CA LEU A 351 22.50 -8.97 9.10
C LEU A 351 23.18 -9.05 10.47
N ASN A 352 22.44 -9.12 11.58
CA ASN A 352 23.03 -9.40 12.90
C ASN A 352 23.59 -10.83 13.02
N HIS A 353 23.03 -11.80 12.28
CA HIS A 353 23.46 -13.20 12.32
C HIS A 353 24.49 -13.53 11.22
N TYR A 354 24.30 -12.98 10.02
CA TYR A 354 25.06 -13.32 8.82
C TYR A 354 25.98 -12.18 8.32
N GLY A 355 25.89 -10.98 8.90
CA GLY A 355 26.58 -9.78 8.41
C GLY A 355 28.10 -9.88 8.33
N GLU A 356 28.74 -10.59 9.26
CA GLU A 356 30.20 -10.82 9.21
C GLU A 356 30.62 -11.64 7.99
N PHE A 357 29.86 -12.70 7.65
CA PHE A 357 30.09 -13.53 6.46
C PHE A 357 29.78 -12.78 5.15
N LEU A 358 28.86 -11.81 5.20
CA LEU A 358 28.43 -11.02 4.06
C LEU A 358 29.23 -9.71 3.88
N GLY A 359 30.01 -9.28 4.88
CA GLY A 359 30.64 -7.95 4.91
C GLY A 359 29.64 -6.79 5.05
N LEU A 360 28.50 -7.03 5.71
CA LEU A 360 27.37 -6.10 5.85
C LEU A 360 27.12 -5.72 7.33
N ASP A 361 26.89 -4.44 7.62
CA ASP A 361 26.53 -3.95 8.96
C ASP A 361 25.01 -3.71 9.06
N SER A 362 24.34 -4.35 10.01
CA SER A 362 22.90 -4.15 10.27
C SER A 362 22.53 -2.69 10.57
N LYS A 363 23.46 -1.88 11.09
CA LYS A 363 23.25 -0.44 11.37
C LYS A 363 23.07 0.40 10.09
N LYS A 364 23.51 -0.09 8.93
CA LYS A 364 23.27 0.55 7.63
C LYS A 364 21.84 0.34 7.12
N VAL A 365 21.01 -0.48 7.79
CA VAL A 365 19.57 -0.57 7.54
C VAL A 365 18.82 0.43 8.45
N PRO A 366 18.35 1.58 7.93
CA PRO A 366 17.81 2.65 8.75
C PRO A 366 16.54 2.21 9.50
N ASN A 367 16.35 2.76 10.70
CA ASN A 367 15.14 2.54 11.49
C ASN A 367 13.90 2.99 10.69
N ASN A 368 12.79 2.28 10.87
CA ASN A 368 11.58 2.49 10.09
C ASN A 368 10.37 2.63 11.02
N PRO A 369 9.98 3.85 11.41
CA PRO A 369 8.89 4.09 12.38
C PRO A 369 7.50 4.24 11.72
N ALA A 370 7.29 3.72 10.51
CA ALA A 370 6.09 4.01 9.71
C ALA A 370 4.77 3.64 10.39
N ALA A 371 4.66 2.43 10.94
CA ALA A 371 3.46 1.98 11.64
C ALA A 371 3.11 2.88 12.84
N SER A 372 4.10 3.19 13.69
CA SER A 372 3.88 3.97 14.91
C SER A 372 3.61 5.45 14.62
N GLN A 373 4.26 6.04 13.62
CA GLN A 373 4.01 7.44 13.23
C GLN A 373 2.64 7.65 12.57
N PHE A 374 2.18 6.71 11.75
CA PHE A 374 0.81 6.75 11.21
C PHE A 374 -0.25 6.57 12.31
N VAL A 375 0.02 5.71 13.29
CA VAL A 375 -0.83 5.52 14.48
C VAL A 375 -0.89 6.78 15.35
N GLU A 376 0.25 7.41 15.62
CA GLU A 376 0.36 8.68 16.36
C GLU A 376 -0.43 9.80 15.65
N ALA A 377 -0.34 9.89 14.31
CA ALA A 377 -1.09 10.86 13.52
C ALA A 377 -2.62 10.64 13.58
N LEU A 378 -3.08 9.37 13.49
CA LEU A 378 -4.49 9.01 13.65
C LEU A 378 -4.99 9.30 15.07
N ALA A 379 -4.19 9.01 16.09
CA ALA A 379 -4.53 9.29 17.49
C ALA A 379 -4.58 10.80 17.79
N LYS A 380 -3.65 11.59 17.25
CA LYS A 380 -3.69 13.06 17.32
C LYS A 380 -4.93 13.63 16.62
N ALA A 381 -5.27 13.15 15.43
CA ALA A 381 -6.47 13.59 14.72
C ALA A 381 -7.76 13.26 15.51
N TRP A 382 -7.86 12.05 16.06
CA TRP A 382 -8.94 11.65 16.96
C TRP A 382 -9.02 12.54 18.21
N THR A 383 -7.88 12.93 18.78
CA THR A 383 -7.79 13.84 19.93
C THR A 383 -8.28 15.25 19.58
N GLU A 384 -7.93 15.77 18.40
CA GLU A 384 -8.38 17.08 17.91
C GLU A 384 -9.88 17.10 17.56
N TYR A 385 -10.46 15.97 17.14
CA TYR A 385 -11.91 15.81 17.02
C TYR A 385 -12.62 15.86 18.39
N ASN A 386 -11.90 15.53 19.47
CA ASN A 386 -12.30 15.76 20.87
C ASN A 386 -13.64 15.12 21.28
N ASN A 387 -13.89 13.89 20.84
CA ASN A 387 -15.01 13.07 21.33
C ASN A 387 -14.49 11.71 21.83
N PRO A 388 -14.36 11.50 23.15
CA PRO A 388 -13.74 10.29 23.72
C PRO A 388 -14.57 9.01 23.54
N ARG A 389 -15.81 9.12 23.04
CA ARG A 389 -16.66 7.96 22.70
C ARG A 389 -16.66 7.61 21.21
N ALA A 390 -16.06 8.45 20.38
CA ALA A 390 -15.99 8.21 18.94
C ALA A 390 -14.83 7.28 18.58
N VAL A 391 -14.88 6.66 17.40
CA VAL A 391 -13.90 5.67 16.93
C VAL A 391 -13.21 6.10 15.64
N VAL A 392 -12.11 5.42 15.30
CA VAL A 392 -11.46 5.54 13.98
C VAL A 392 -12.02 4.43 13.06
N MET A 393 -12.70 4.81 11.98
CA MET A 393 -13.23 3.86 11.00
C MET A 393 -12.25 3.66 9.85
N PHE A 394 -11.82 2.43 9.64
CA PHE A 394 -11.08 1.99 8.46
C PHE A 394 -12.09 1.62 7.37
N VAL A 395 -12.07 2.32 6.23
CA VAL A 395 -12.84 1.99 5.03
C VAL A 395 -12.03 0.98 4.22
N VAL A 396 -12.53 -0.23 4.00
CA VAL A 396 -11.76 -1.37 3.48
C VAL A 396 -12.41 -2.04 2.27
N GLN A 397 -11.60 -2.76 1.49
CA GLN A 397 -12.12 -3.62 0.42
C GLN A 397 -12.80 -4.88 1.01
N ALA A 398 -13.76 -5.45 0.29
CA ALA A 398 -14.48 -6.67 0.70
C ALA A 398 -13.64 -7.96 0.60
N ASP A 399 -12.50 -7.90 -0.11
CA ASP A 399 -11.54 -8.98 -0.33
C ASP A 399 -10.12 -8.40 -0.16
N GLU A 400 -9.61 -8.40 1.06
CA GLU A 400 -8.40 -7.67 1.45
C GLU A 400 -7.30 -8.64 1.96
N ARG A 401 -6.43 -9.09 1.05
CA ARG A 401 -5.32 -10.00 1.40
C ARG A 401 -4.19 -9.32 2.17
N ASN A 402 -4.10 -8.00 2.11
CA ASN A 402 -3.16 -7.19 2.89
C ASN A 402 -3.78 -6.71 4.22
N MET A 403 -4.83 -7.38 4.72
CA MET A 403 -5.52 -6.98 5.95
C MET A 403 -4.58 -6.89 7.17
N TYR A 404 -3.51 -7.69 7.21
CA TYR A 404 -2.58 -7.72 8.33
C TYR A 404 -1.81 -6.40 8.48
N ASP A 405 -1.43 -5.73 7.37
CA ASP A 405 -0.87 -4.36 7.37
C ASP A 405 -1.81 -3.35 8.04
N GLN A 406 -3.12 -3.51 7.85
CA GLN A 406 -4.15 -2.65 8.44
C GLN A 406 -4.41 -3.03 9.90
N HIS A 407 -4.38 -4.32 10.20
CA HIS A 407 -4.58 -4.83 11.56
C HIS A 407 -3.43 -4.41 12.50
N TRP A 408 -2.19 -4.37 12.01
CA TRP A 408 -1.05 -3.77 12.71
C TRP A 408 -1.34 -2.34 13.19
N LEU A 409 -1.81 -1.45 12.30
CA LEU A 409 -2.18 -0.09 12.68
C LEU A 409 -3.35 -0.07 13.69
N SER A 410 -4.36 -0.93 13.52
CA SER A 410 -5.51 -0.98 14.43
C SER A 410 -5.16 -1.49 15.83
N ALA A 411 -4.25 -2.46 15.92
CA ALA A 411 -3.75 -2.99 17.20
C ALA A 411 -2.93 -1.93 17.94
N LEU A 412 -1.97 -1.30 17.26
CA LEU A 412 -1.15 -0.23 17.84
C LEU A 412 -1.99 0.98 18.29
N LEU A 413 -3.01 1.39 17.53
CA LEU A 413 -3.98 2.41 17.95
C LEU A 413 -4.65 2.05 19.29
N LYS A 414 -5.02 0.78 19.46
CA LYS A 414 -5.67 0.31 20.68
C LYS A 414 -4.71 0.11 21.84
N GLU A 415 -3.52 -0.42 21.59
CA GLU A 415 -2.53 -0.75 22.62
C GLU A 415 -1.82 0.49 23.17
N ILE A 416 -1.46 1.44 22.30
CA ILE A 416 -0.67 2.63 22.66
C ILE A 416 -1.59 3.78 23.10
N HIS A 417 -2.69 4.02 22.37
CA HIS A 417 -3.56 5.19 22.58
C HIS A 417 -4.94 4.86 23.17
N ASN A 418 -5.28 3.58 23.36
CA ASN A 418 -6.61 3.11 23.76
C ASN A 418 -7.76 3.52 22.80
N VAL A 419 -7.42 3.96 21.58
CA VAL A 419 -8.41 4.37 20.57
C VAL A 419 -9.01 3.11 19.93
N SER A 420 -10.34 2.99 19.99
CA SER A 420 -11.04 1.87 19.36
C SER A 420 -11.21 2.11 17.85
N THR A 421 -11.19 1.03 17.08
CA THR A 421 -11.32 1.05 15.61
C THR A 421 -12.51 0.24 15.12
N LEU A 422 -13.11 0.65 14.00
CA LEU A 422 -14.10 -0.09 13.24
C LEU A 422 -13.56 -0.38 11.83
N ARG A 423 -13.92 -1.51 11.22
CA ARG A 423 -13.62 -1.82 9.81
C ARG A 423 -14.93 -1.99 9.06
N LYS A 424 -15.13 -1.29 7.95
CA LYS A 424 -16.33 -1.37 7.10
C LYS A 424 -16.00 -1.20 5.63
N THR A 425 -16.72 -1.92 4.78
CA THR A 425 -16.77 -1.67 3.33
C THR A 425 -17.66 -0.47 3.00
N LEU A 426 -17.51 0.11 1.82
CA LEU A 426 -18.38 1.21 1.37
C LEU A 426 -19.87 0.81 1.33
N ALA A 427 -20.18 -0.42 0.93
CA ALA A 427 -21.57 -0.94 0.93
C ALA A 427 -22.17 -1.05 2.35
N GLU A 428 -21.40 -1.49 3.34
CA GLU A 428 -21.87 -1.50 4.73
C GLU A 428 -22.06 -0.09 5.30
N ILE A 429 -21.27 0.90 4.84
CA ILE A 429 -21.41 2.30 5.26
C ILE A 429 -22.67 2.94 4.66
N ASP A 430 -23.08 2.60 3.43
CA ASP A 430 -24.39 3.02 2.88
C ASP A 430 -25.56 2.35 3.61
N ALA A 431 -25.38 1.11 4.09
CA ALA A 431 -26.43 0.34 4.76
C ALA A 431 -26.62 0.69 6.25
N GLU A 432 -25.53 1.05 6.96
CA GLU A 432 -25.51 1.28 8.41
C GLU A 432 -25.15 2.72 8.82
N GLY A 433 -24.86 3.59 7.86
CA GLY A 433 -24.38 4.95 8.08
C GLY A 433 -25.49 5.99 8.10
N GLU A 434 -25.45 6.89 9.08
CA GLU A 434 -26.34 8.05 9.16
C GLU A 434 -25.59 9.30 9.64
N LEU A 435 -26.11 10.48 9.25
CA LEU A 435 -25.64 11.77 9.76
C LEU A 435 -26.63 12.29 10.80
N LEU A 436 -26.13 12.59 11.99
CA LEU A 436 -26.90 13.31 13.00
C LEU A 436 -27.08 14.79 12.60
N PRO A 437 -28.06 15.52 13.20
CA PRO A 437 -28.29 16.93 12.90
C PRO A 437 -27.10 17.87 13.16
N ASP A 438 -26.11 17.44 13.96
CA ASP A 438 -24.86 18.17 14.22
C ASP A 438 -23.73 17.83 13.22
N GLY A 439 -24.00 16.97 12.23
CA GLY A 439 -23.04 16.50 11.23
C GLY A 439 -22.21 15.29 11.66
N THR A 440 -22.39 14.77 12.87
CA THR A 440 -21.70 13.55 13.35
C THR A 440 -22.11 12.35 12.50
N LEU A 441 -21.12 11.63 11.96
CA LEU A 441 -21.33 10.33 11.33
C LEU A 441 -21.51 9.25 12.39
N LEU A 442 -22.62 8.53 12.35
CA LEU A 442 -22.76 7.23 13.00
C LEU A 442 -22.64 6.13 11.96
N VAL A 443 -21.97 5.02 12.30
CA VAL A 443 -22.01 3.77 11.53
C VAL A 443 -22.21 2.62 12.51
N GLY A 444 -23.28 1.82 12.32
CA GLY A 444 -23.63 0.74 13.24
C GLY A 444 -23.85 1.21 14.69
N GLY A 445 -24.39 2.43 14.86
CA GLY A 445 -24.60 3.08 16.16
C GLY A 445 -23.36 3.66 16.85
N GLN A 446 -22.17 3.60 16.22
CA GLN A 446 -20.93 4.17 16.76
C GLN A 446 -20.59 5.49 16.07
N ALA A 447 -20.25 6.52 16.87
CA ALA A 447 -19.81 7.81 16.35
C ALA A 447 -18.40 7.73 15.77
N ILE A 448 -18.19 8.30 14.59
CA ILE A 448 -16.91 8.25 13.88
C ILE A 448 -16.20 9.59 14.00
N ALA A 449 -14.97 9.60 14.52
CA ALA A 449 -14.12 10.78 14.62
C ALA A 449 -13.18 10.93 13.42
N VAL A 450 -12.66 9.79 12.92
CA VAL A 450 -11.72 9.76 11.79
C VAL A 450 -12.14 8.65 10.84
N VAL A 451 -12.19 8.97 9.54
CA VAL A 451 -12.41 8.04 8.43
C VAL A 451 -11.07 7.83 7.72
N TYR A 452 -10.45 6.68 7.91
CA TYR A 452 -9.18 6.30 7.30
C TYR A 452 -9.42 5.38 6.10
N PHE A 453 -9.12 5.85 4.90
CA PHE A 453 -9.36 5.09 3.68
C PHE A 453 -8.23 4.08 3.40
N ARG A 454 -8.60 2.80 3.38
CA ARG A 454 -7.83 1.68 2.83
C ARG A 454 -8.52 1.06 1.59
N ALA A 455 -9.43 1.82 0.98
CA ALA A 455 -10.22 1.49 -0.21
C ALA A 455 -10.77 2.80 -0.82
N GLY A 456 -11.53 2.69 -1.90
CA GLY A 456 -12.21 3.80 -2.56
C GLY A 456 -11.33 4.57 -3.56
N TYR A 457 -10.15 4.04 -3.90
CA TYR A 457 -9.17 4.61 -4.84
C TYR A 457 -9.18 3.97 -6.22
N THR A 458 -9.98 2.91 -6.43
CA THR A 458 -10.20 2.26 -7.72
C THR A 458 -11.69 2.20 -8.04
N PRO A 459 -12.12 2.31 -9.32
CA PRO A 459 -13.53 2.12 -9.70
C PRO A 459 -14.09 0.75 -9.28
N ASN A 460 -13.24 -0.26 -9.08
CA ASN A 460 -13.66 -1.59 -8.61
C ASN A 460 -14.25 -1.57 -7.19
N ASP A 461 -13.94 -0.54 -6.39
CA ASP A 461 -14.53 -0.34 -5.06
C ASP A 461 -15.94 0.28 -5.12
N TYR A 462 -16.44 0.62 -6.31
CA TYR A 462 -17.75 1.23 -6.54
C TYR A 462 -18.60 0.43 -7.55
N PRO A 463 -18.94 -0.84 -7.24
CA PRO A 463 -19.77 -1.66 -8.12
C PRO A 463 -21.21 -1.14 -8.28
N SER A 464 -21.67 -0.21 -7.43
CA SER A 464 -23.01 0.39 -7.51
C SER A 464 -23.02 1.86 -7.05
N GLU A 465 -24.21 2.48 -7.06
CA GLU A 465 -24.43 3.81 -6.47
C GLU A 465 -24.36 3.80 -4.92
N SER A 466 -24.42 2.62 -4.28
CA SER A 466 -24.31 2.46 -2.82
C SER A 466 -22.99 3.00 -2.31
N GLU A 467 -21.89 2.60 -2.94
CA GLU A 467 -20.55 2.98 -2.52
C GLU A 467 -20.25 4.46 -2.78
N TRP A 468 -20.86 5.04 -3.83
CA TRP A 468 -20.79 6.49 -4.09
C TRP A 468 -21.60 7.30 -3.07
N ARG A 469 -22.77 6.81 -2.63
CA ARG A 469 -23.55 7.43 -1.54
C ARG A 469 -22.79 7.36 -0.22
N ALA A 470 -22.22 6.21 0.14
CA ALA A 470 -21.35 6.08 1.32
C ALA A 470 -20.18 7.05 1.28
N ARG A 471 -19.49 7.18 0.14
CA ARG A 471 -18.39 8.12 -0.02
C ARG A 471 -18.85 9.56 0.18
N LEU A 472 -19.98 9.97 -0.40
CA LEU A 472 -20.55 11.30 -0.22
C LEU A 472 -21.01 11.54 1.23
N LEU A 473 -21.67 10.58 1.87
CA LEU A 473 -22.13 10.64 3.27
C LEU A 473 -20.96 10.91 4.24
N MET A 474 -19.87 10.15 4.08
CA MET A 474 -18.65 10.37 4.85
C MET A 474 -18.05 11.74 4.56
N GLU A 475 -17.98 12.16 3.29
CA GLU A 475 -17.44 13.46 2.91
C GLU A 475 -18.28 14.63 3.45
N GLN A 476 -19.60 14.48 3.59
CA GLN A 476 -20.48 15.47 4.21
C GLN A 476 -20.29 15.57 5.74
N SER A 477 -19.88 14.47 6.40
CA SER A 477 -19.76 14.41 7.87
C SER A 477 -18.70 15.32 8.49
N SER A 478 -18.85 15.61 9.78
CA SER A 478 -17.86 16.29 10.62
C SER A 478 -16.58 15.47 10.89
N ALA A 479 -16.62 14.14 10.68
CA ALA A 479 -15.47 13.28 10.90
C ALA A 479 -14.27 13.70 10.04
N ILE A 480 -13.05 13.55 10.54
CA ILE A 480 -11.82 13.89 9.81
C ILE A 480 -11.58 12.79 8.76
N LYS A 481 -11.49 13.12 7.46
CA LYS A 481 -11.13 12.12 6.44
C LYS A 481 -9.62 12.09 6.26
N CYS A 482 -9.11 10.89 6.04
CA CYS A 482 -7.73 10.61 5.68
C CYS A 482 -7.70 9.70 4.45
N PRO A 483 -7.66 10.25 3.23
CA PRO A 483 -7.76 11.67 2.87
C PRO A 483 -9.21 12.14 2.66
N SER A 484 -9.42 13.46 2.72
CA SER A 484 -10.63 14.09 2.15
C SER A 484 -10.66 14.00 0.63
N ILE A 485 -11.80 14.33 0.01
CA ILE A 485 -11.96 14.32 -1.45
C ILE A 485 -10.95 15.24 -2.15
N SER A 486 -10.64 16.42 -1.58
CA SER A 486 -9.67 17.36 -2.16
C SER A 486 -8.24 16.84 -2.08
N TYR A 487 -7.86 16.19 -0.97
CA TYR A 487 -6.57 15.51 -0.83
C TYR A 487 -6.45 14.31 -1.80
N HIS A 488 -7.53 13.56 -2.03
CA HIS A 488 -7.57 12.48 -3.03
C HIS A 488 -7.33 13.05 -4.44
N LEU A 489 -8.06 14.09 -4.84
CA LEU A 489 -7.89 14.76 -6.13
C LEU A 489 -6.48 15.34 -6.33
N ALA A 490 -5.88 15.90 -5.27
CA ALA A 490 -4.51 16.40 -5.29
C ALA A 490 -3.44 15.33 -5.54
N GLY A 491 -3.73 14.04 -5.27
CA GLY A 491 -2.84 12.92 -5.58
C GLY A 491 -2.93 12.40 -7.02
N THR A 492 -3.87 12.89 -7.83
CA THR A 492 -4.02 12.43 -9.22
C THR A 492 -2.78 12.76 -10.05
N LYS A 493 -2.45 11.85 -10.99
CA LYS A 493 -1.32 12.00 -11.90
C LYS A 493 -1.41 13.28 -12.73
N LYS A 494 -2.62 13.71 -13.10
CA LYS A 494 -2.86 14.99 -13.78
C LYS A 494 -2.50 16.20 -12.92
N ILE A 495 -2.81 16.21 -11.62
CA ILE A 495 -2.37 17.30 -10.72
C ILE A 495 -0.84 17.28 -10.55
N GLN A 496 -0.22 16.10 -10.40
CA GLN A 496 1.25 15.98 -10.38
C GLN A 496 1.87 16.62 -11.63
N GLN A 497 1.30 16.37 -12.82
CA GLN A 497 1.75 16.92 -14.09
C GLN A 497 1.55 18.45 -14.18
N GLU A 498 0.40 18.98 -13.74
CA GLU A 498 0.13 20.42 -13.73
C GLU A 498 1.07 21.19 -12.78
N LEU A 499 1.48 20.59 -11.65
CA LEU A 499 2.42 21.19 -10.69
C LEU A 499 3.84 21.39 -11.26
N VAL A 500 4.25 20.65 -12.29
CA VAL A 500 5.56 20.82 -12.94
C VAL A 500 5.60 22.05 -13.86
N LYS A 501 4.43 22.56 -14.30
CA LYS A 501 4.37 23.70 -15.22
C LYS A 501 5.01 24.97 -14.62
N PRO A 502 5.65 25.82 -15.43
CA PRO A 502 6.25 27.07 -14.97
C PRO A 502 5.28 27.93 -14.15
N ASN A 503 5.77 28.48 -13.03
CA ASN A 503 5.04 29.36 -12.12
C ASN A 503 3.86 28.73 -11.35
N ILE A 504 3.58 27.42 -11.48
CA ILE A 504 2.49 26.77 -10.73
C ILE A 504 2.88 26.48 -9.28
N LEU A 505 4.08 25.97 -9.00
CA LEU A 505 4.55 25.75 -7.62
C LEU A 505 4.54 27.03 -6.78
N GLU A 506 4.93 28.17 -7.37
CA GLU A 506 4.96 29.48 -6.72
C GLU A 506 3.59 29.97 -6.22
N ARG A 507 2.48 29.37 -6.68
CA ARG A 507 1.14 29.64 -6.12
C ARG A 507 0.91 28.98 -4.77
N PHE A 508 1.66 27.92 -4.47
CA PHE A 508 1.44 27.06 -3.32
C PHE A 508 2.63 27.10 -2.34
N VAL A 509 3.86 27.35 -2.80
CA VAL A 509 5.07 27.32 -1.97
C VAL A 509 5.77 28.67 -2.04
N ASP A 510 5.87 29.36 -0.91
CA ASP A 510 6.53 30.68 -0.82
C ASP A 510 8.06 30.57 -0.73
N ASN A 511 8.56 29.47 -0.13
CA ASN A 511 9.98 29.26 0.09
C ASN A 511 10.68 28.82 -1.21
N LYS A 512 11.55 29.69 -1.73
CA LYS A 512 12.33 29.44 -2.95
C LYS A 512 13.26 28.23 -2.85
N GLU A 513 13.76 27.91 -1.66
CA GLU A 513 14.59 26.72 -1.45
C GLU A 513 13.75 25.45 -1.58
N ASP A 514 12.55 25.44 -1.01
CA ASP A 514 11.63 24.30 -1.08
C ASP A 514 11.10 24.11 -2.51
N ILE A 515 10.79 25.20 -3.23
CA ILE A 515 10.50 25.15 -4.69
C ILE A 515 11.68 24.52 -5.46
N ALA A 516 12.92 24.89 -5.14
CA ALA A 516 14.10 24.33 -5.80
C ALA A 516 14.29 22.83 -5.48
N LYS A 517 14.05 22.41 -4.23
CA LYS A 517 14.06 20.99 -3.82
C LYS A 517 12.99 20.18 -4.56
N LEU A 518 11.76 20.68 -4.61
CA LEU A 518 10.66 20.06 -5.35
C LEU A 518 11.00 19.92 -6.85
N ARG A 519 11.41 21.00 -7.50
CA ARG A 519 11.81 20.97 -8.93
C ARG A 519 12.94 20.00 -9.21
N LYS A 520 13.93 19.88 -8.32
CA LYS A 520 15.05 18.96 -8.48
C LYS A 520 14.62 17.48 -8.52
N CYS A 521 13.48 17.12 -7.91
CA CYS A 521 12.95 15.76 -7.95
C CYS A 521 11.86 15.53 -9.01
N PHE A 522 11.45 16.54 -9.77
CA PHE A 522 10.48 16.34 -10.85
C PHE A 522 11.15 15.76 -12.10
N ALA A 523 10.66 14.61 -12.55
CA ALA A 523 10.93 14.10 -13.89
C ALA A 523 10.15 14.90 -14.94
N GLY A 524 10.48 14.71 -16.23
CA GLY A 524 9.66 15.23 -17.32
C GLY A 524 8.21 14.73 -17.23
N LEU A 525 7.25 15.65 -17.23
CA LEU A 525 5.82 15.38 -17.01
C LEU A 525 4.99 16.28 -17.93
N TRP A 526 4.25 15.67 -18.85
CA TRP A 526 3.58 16.35 -19.96
C TRP A 526 2.12 15.90 -20.12
N SER A 527 1.31 16.80 -20.65
CA SER A 527 -0.09 16.58 -21.01
C SER A 527 -0.16 16.25 -22.50
N LEU A 528 -1.17 15.47 -22.93
CA LEU A 528 -1.26 14.99 -24.32
C LEU A 528 -1.65 16.07 -25.36
N ASP A 529 -1.89 17.31 -24.92
CA ASP A 529 -2.01 18.49 -25.77
C ASP A 529 -0.66 19.10 -26.19
N ASP A 530 0.46 18.62 -25.64
CA ASP A 530 1.80 18.93 -26.16
C ASP A 530 2.11 18.05 -27.37
N SER A 531 1.82 18.57 -28.57
CA SER A 531 1.96 17.83 -29.83
C SER A 531 3.38 17.39 -30.15
N ASP A 532 4.38 18.16 -29.71
CA ASP A 532 5.78 17.88 -29.99
C ASP A 532 6.26 16.71 -29.12
N ILE A 533 5.89 16.69 -27.83
CA ILE A 533 6.15 15.57 -26.93
C ILE A 533 5.37 14.32 -27.33
N VAL A 534 4.11 14.45 -27.78
CA VAL A 534 3.34 13.29 -28.29
C VAL A 534 3.99 12.70 -29.54
N LYS A 535 4.48 13.52 -30.46
CA LYS A 535 5.24 13.05 -31.63
C LYS A 535 6.52 12.33 -31.20
N ASP A 536 7.27 12.91 -30.27
CA ASP A 536 8.50 12.28 -29.76
C ASP A 536 8.23 10.94 -29.05
N ALA A 537 7.14 10.82 -28.30
CA ALA A 537 6.72 9.57 -27.67
C ALA A 537 6.24 8.51 -28.69
N ILE A 538 5.74 8.89 -29.87
CA ILE A 538 5.43 7.96 -30.97
C ILE A 538 6.70 7.49 -31.70
N GLU A 539 7.71 8.35 -31.81
CA GLU A 539 9.00 8.05 -32.44
C GLU A 539 9.93 7.24 -31.51
N ARG A 540 9.95 7.57 -30.21
CA ARG A 540 10.85 7.02 -29.18
C ARG A 540 10.09 6.51 -27.94
N PRO A 541 9.10 5.60 -28.09
CA PRO A 541 8.18 5.21 -27.02
C PRO A 541 8.85 4.56 -25.80
N GLY A 542 10.03 3.96 -25.97
CA GLY A 542 10.81 3.40 -24.87
C GLY A 542 11.26 4.42 -23.82
N LEU A 543 11.27 5.72 -24.15
CA LEU A 543 11.67 6.80 -23.23
C LEU A 543 10.53 7.35 -22.38
N TYR A 544 9.31 6.83 -22.56
CA TYR A 544 8.10 7.36 -21.94
C TYR A 544 7.30 6.29 -21.19
N VAL A 545 6.51 6.74 -20.22
CA VAL A 545 5.45 5.99 -19.55
C VAL A 545 4.16 6.80 -19.70
N MET A 546 3.09 6.19 -20.22
CA MET A 546 1.78 6.83 -20.27
C MET A 546 0.93 6.36 -19.09
N LYS A 547 0.47 7.30 -18.25
CA LYS A 547 -0.24 6.99 -17.00
C LYS A 547 -1.70 7.48 -17.05
N PRO A 548 -2.71 6.61 -16.80
CA PRO A 548 -4.09 7.05 -16.57
C PRO A 548 -4.29 7.59 -15.16
N GLN A 549 -5.45 8.17 -14.88
CA GLN A 549 -5.84 8.60 -13.52
C GLN A 549 -6.28 7.40 -12.65
N ARG A 550 -5.32 6.55 -12.27
CA ARG A 550 -5.56 5.35 -11.44
C ARG A 550 -4.47 5.18 -10.39
N GLU A 551 -4.85 4.57 -9.27
CA GLU A 551 -3.96 4.20 -8.16
C GLU A 551 -3.90 2.69 -7.97
N GLY A 552 -2.86 2.19 -7.27
CA GLY A 552 -2.72 0.78 -6.90
C GLY A 552 -1.86 -0.10 -7.83
N GLY A 553 -1.30 0.47 -8.91
CA GLY A 553 -0.46 -0.24 -9.90
C GLY A 553 -1.25 -1.10 -10.90
N GLY A 554 -0.58 -1.59 -11.94
CA GLY A 554 -1.19 -2.41 -12.99
C GLY A 554 -1.99 -1.63 -14.05
N ASN A 555 -1.76 -0.32 -14.19
CA ASN A 555 -2.55 0.57 -15.05
C ASN A 555 -1.70 1.35 -16.07
N ASN A 556 -0.37 1.31 -15.96
CA ASN A 556 0.50 2.14 -16.79
C ASN A 556 0.78 1.47 -18.14
N ILE A 557 1.11 2.27 -19.15
CA ILE A 557 1.39 1.82 -20.51
C ILE A 557 2.83 2.17 -20.86
N TYR A 558 3.56 1.22 -21.45
CA TYR A 558 5.02 1.26 -21.64
C TYR A 558 5.41 0.80 -23.06
N GLY A 559 6.56 1.26 -23.55
CA GLY A 559 7.14 0.76 -24.80
C GLY A 559 6.17 0.90 -25.99
N ASN A 560 6.14 -0.10 -26.88
CA ASN A 560 5.33 -0.04 -28.11
C ASN A 560 3.85 0.25 -27.85
N ASP A 561 3.29 -0.18 -26.72
CA ASP A 561 1.90 0.07 -26.34
C ASP A 561 1.62 1.58 -26.14
N VAL A 562 2.62 2.39 -25.74
CA VAL A 562 2.51 3.86 -25.69
C VAL A 562 2.28 4.40 -27.09
N LYS A 563 3.09 3.96 -28.07
CA LYS A 563 2.96 4.36 -29.47
C LYS A 563 1.61 3.96 -30.03
N GLU A 564 1.17 2.72 -29.80
CA GLU A 564 -0.13 2.25 -30.30
C GLU A 564 -1.30 3.01 -29.66
N ALA A 565 -1.24 3.30 -28.35
CA ALA A 565 -2.26 4.08 -27.66
C ALA A 565 -2.33 5.53 -28.15
N LEU A 566 -1.19 6.21 -28.31
CA LEU A 566 -1.12 7.58 -28.84
C LEU A 566 -1.63 7.66 -30.29
N MET A 567 -1.20 6.73 -31.16
CA MET A 567 -1.67 6.66 -32.55
C MET A 567 -3.16 6.32 -32.65
N ARG A 568 -3.74 5.61 -31.68
CA ARG A 568 -5.20 5.38 -31.59
C ARG A 568 -5.93 6.66 -31.20
N LEU A 569 -5.50 7.33 -30.11
CA LEU A 569 -6.10 8.58 -29.65
C LEU A 569 -6.10 9.66 -30.74
N GLN A 570 -5.01 9.80 -31.50
CA GLN A 570 -4.92 10.73 -32.63
C GLN A 570 -5.94 10.44 -33.76
N LYS A 571 -6.30 9.17 -34.00
CA LYS A 571 -7.30 8.78 -35.02
C LYS A 571 -8.73 8.99 -34.56
N GLU A 572 -8.98 8.79 -33.27
CA GLU A 572 -10.32 8.90 -32.66
C GLU A 572 -10.76 10.36 -32.49
N GLY A 573 -9.82 11.32 -32.51
CA GLY A 573 -10.12 12.77 -32.45
C GLY A 573 -10.84 13.20 -31.17
N SER A 574 -10.73 12.39 -30.11
CA SER A 574 -11.57 12.45 -28.93
C SER A 574 -10.88 13.14 -27.76
N GLU A 575 -11.66 13.75 -26.86
CA GLU A 575 -11.15 14.28 -25.57
C GLU A 575 -10.66 13.18 -24.60
N ALA A 576 -10.59 11.91 -25.05
CA ALA A 576 -10.10 10.78 -24.27
C ALA A 576 -8.60 10.88 -23.95
N ASP A 577 -7.86 11.71 -24.68
CA ASP A 577 -6.47 12.05 -24.39
C ASP A 577 -6.29 12.59 -22.95
N ALA A 578 -7.27 13.35 -22.46
CA ALA A 578 -7.25 13.95 -21.13
C ALA A 578 -7.42 12.97 -19.95
N ALA A 579 -7.65 11.67 -20.22
CA ALA A 579 -7.55 10.63 -19.19
C ALA A 579 -6.09 10.32 -18.81
N TYR A 580 -5.12 10.69 -19.65
CA TYR A 580 -3.72 10.29 -19.56
C TYR A 580 -2.75 11.46 -19.39
N ILE A 581 -1.56 11.15 -18.89
CA ILE A 581 -0.37 12.00 -18.97
C ILE A 581 0.80 11.20 -19.58
N LEU A 582 1.79 11.90 -20.14
CA LEU A 582 3.11 11.33 -20.44
C LEU A 582 4.09 11.69 -19.33
N MET A 583 4.93 10.73 -18.97
CA MET A 583 6.02 10.91 -18.03
C MET A 583 7.31 10.35 -18.63
N GLN A 584 8.44 11.00 -18.35
CA GLN A 584 9.77 10.49 -18.62
C GLN A 584 9.94 9.12 -17.95
N ARG A 585 10.36 8.10 -18.71
CA ARG A 585 10.78 6.83 -18.13
C ARG A 585 12.11 7.03 -17.41
N ILE A 586 12.15 6.67 -16.14
CA ILE A 586 13.35 6.67 -15.30
C ILE A 586 14.03 5.31 -15.44
N PHE A 587 15.35 5.29 -15.48
CA PHE A 587 16.13 4.06 -15.65
C PHE A 587 17.09 3.87 -14.47
N PRO A 588 16.68 3.15 -13.40
CA PRO A 588 17.53 2.95 -12.23
C PRO A 588 18.72 2.01 -12.49
N THR A 589 19.69 2.02 -11.58
CA THR A 589 20.76 1.02 -11.54
C THR A 589 20.15 -0.38 -11.39
N VAL A 590 20.47 -1.29 -12.31
CA VAL A 590 20.09 -2.70 -12.18
C VAL A 590 20.98 -3.35 -11.14
N SER A 591 20.37 -3.95 -10.11
CA SER A 591 21.05 -4.63 -9.01
C SER A 591 20.59 -6.09 -8.92
N ARG A 592 21.54 -7.01 -8.76
CA ARG A 592 21.24 -8.43 -8.53
C ARG A 592 20.78 -8.65 -7.11
N THR A 593 19.69 -9.36 -6.89
CA THR A 593 19.25 -9.72 -5.54
C THR A 593 18.41 -10.99 -5.52
N PHE A 594 18.09 -11.43 -4.32
CA PHE A 594 17.25 -12.59 -4.05
C PHE A 594 15.83 -12.14 -3.73
N LEU A 595 14.85 -12.67 -4.44
CA LEU A 595 13.43 -12.41 -4.24
C LEU A 595 12.76 -13.64 -3.62
N MET A 596 12.09 -13.46 -2.48
CA MET A 596 11.33 -14.48 -1.79
C MET A 596 9.85 -14.41 -2.16
N ARG A 597 9.29 -15.52 -2.66
CA ARG A 597 7.86 -15.65 -2.95
C ARG A 597 7.41 -17.10 -2.75
N ASN A 598 6.35 -17.30 -1.96
CA ASN A 598 5.75 -18.62 -1.68
C ASN A 598 6.76 -19.68 -1.16
N GLY A 599 7.71 -19.27 -0.32
CA GLY A 599 8.78 -20.12 0.20
C GLY A 599 9.93 -20.39 -0.77
N ILE A 600 9.85 -19.87 -2.01
CA ILE A 600 10.88 -20.05 -3.05
C ILE A 600 11.74 -18.79 -3.14
N CYS A 601 13.05 -18.99 -3.24
CA CYS A 601 14.05 -17.96 -3.46
C CYS A 601 14.43 -17.89 -4.95
N TYR A 602 14.37 -16.71 -5.54
CA TYR A 602 14.72 -16.45 -6.95
C TYR A 602 15.89 -15.47 -7.02
N LYS A 603 16.95 -15.81 -7.77
CA LYS A 603 18.01 -14.87 -8.16
C LYS A 603 17.52 -14.08 -9.38
N ASP A 604 17.54 -12.75 -9.34
CA ASP A 604 17.05 -11.91 -10.44
C ASP A 604 17.85 -10.59 -10.56
N ASP A 605 17.85 -10.02 -11.76
CA ASP A 605 18.33 -8.65 -12.02
C ASP A 605 17.15 -7.70 -11.73
N THR A 606 17.32 -6.73 -10.83
CA THR A 606 16.20 -5.96 -10.25
C THR A 606 16.41 -4.45 -10.28
N ILE A 607 15.30 -3.71 -10.17
CA ILE A 607 15.28 -2.26 -9.89
C ILE A 607 14.35 -1.98 -8.72
N SER A 608 14.62 -0.90 -7.98
CA SER A 608 13.89 -0.56 -6.76
C SER A 608 13.31 0.86 -6.77
N GLU A 609 12.22 1.02 -6.03
CA GLU A 609 11.44 2.24 -5.90
C GLU A 609 11.28 2.59 -4.40
N LEU A 610 11.80 3.75 -4.00
CA LEU A 610 11.82 4.23 -2.62
C LEU A 610 10.57 5.08 -2.36
N GLY A 611 9.68 4.57 -1.52
CA GLY A 611 8.58 5.32 -0.93
C GLY A 611 8.96 5.93 0.41
N ILE A 612 8.84 7.26 0.54
CA ILE A 612 8.94 7.94 1.83
C ILE A 612 7.54 8.28 2.33
N TYR A 613 7.21 7.83 3.53
CA TYR A 613 5.95 8.18 4.17
C TYR A 613 6.03 9.59 4.78
N GLY A 614 4.92 10.32 4.71
CA GLY A 614 4.73 11.60 5.39
C GLY A 614 3.42 11.61 6.14
N ALA A 615 3.39 12.22 7.33
CA ALA A 615 2.17 12.44 8.08
C ALA A 615 1.96 13.93 8.36
N TYR A 616 0.76 14.39 8.08
CA TYR A 616 0.35 15.78 8.20
C TYR A 616 -0.93 15.90 9.01
N LEU A 617 -0.94 16.78 10.01
CA LEU A 617 -2.15 17.14 10.74
C LEU A 617 -2.15 18.64 11.02
N ARG A 618 -3.23 19.30 10.65
CA ARG A 618 -3.47 20.73 10.88
C ARG A 618 -4.86 20.92 11.49
N ASN A 619 -4.98 21.88 12.40
CA ASN A 619 -6.27 22.41 12.88
C ASN A 619 -6.27 23.93 12.65
N LYS A 620 -7.09 24.41 11.71
CA LYS A 620 -7.12 25.79 11.22
C LYS A 620 -5.74 26.23 10.73
N GLU A 621 -5.13 27.21 11.37
CA GLU A 621 -3.80 27.72 11.02
C GLU A 621 -2.68 26.93 11.72
N ARG A 622 -2.99 26.17 12.78
CA ARG A 622 -2.01 25.43 13.57
C ARG A 622 -1.67 24.09 12.91
N VAL A 623 -0.46 23.99 12.35
CA VAL A 623 0.16 22.70 12.03
C VAL A 623 0.52 22.00 13.35
N ILE A 624 0.06 20.76 13.50
CA ILE A 624 0.22 19.91 14.69
C ILE A 624 1.23 18.79 14.41
N LEU A 625 1.29 18.33 13.16
CA LEU A 625 2.22 17.33 12.66
C LEU A 625 2.58 17.68 11.22
N ASN A 626 3.86 17.66 10.86
CA ASN A 626 4.29 17.70 9.46
C ASN A 626 5.65 17.00 9.35
N ASP A 627 5.62 15.67 9.44
CA ASP A 627 6.81 14.86 9.69
C ASP A 627 7.07 13.87 8.55
N GLN A 628 8.34 13.49 8.40
CA GLN A 628 8.75 12.27 7.70
C GLN A 628 8.53 11.06 8.60
N CYS A 629 7.90 10.01 8.09
CA CYS A 629 7.33 8.93 8.89
C CYS A 629 7.82 7.55 8.46
N GLY A 630 9.13 7.39 8.26
CA GLY A 630 9.70 6.13 7.77
C GLY A 630 9.54 5.93 6.26
N TYR A 631 9.70 4.68 5.82
CA TYR A 631 9.85 4.36 4.41
C TYR A 631 9.32 2.98 4.02
N LEU A 632 9.24 2.75 2.72
CA LEU A 632 8.97 1.49 2.05
C LEU A 632 9.95 1.41 0.87
N MET A 633 10.74 0.34 0.76
CA MET A 633 11.38 0.02 -0.53
C MET A 633 10.52 -1.05 -1.22
N ARG A 634 10.32 -0.90 -2.53
CA ARG A 634 9.72 -1.91 -3.39
C ARG A 634 10.74 -2.32 -4.43
N THR A 635 10.99 -3.61 -4.58
CA THR A 635 11.97 -4.15 -5.54
C THR A 635 11.26 -5.09 -6.51
N LYS A 636 11.63 -5.03 -7.80
CA LYS A 636 11.02 -5.83 -8.86
C LYS A 636 12.07 -6.27 -9.88
N ALA A 637 11.78 -7.34 -10.62
CA ALA A 637 12.58 -7.72 -11.79
C ALA A 637 12.74 -6.53 -12.74
N ALA A 638 13.95 -6.29 -13.23
CA ALA A 638 14.27 -5.18 -14.13
C ALA A 638 13.55 -5.27 -15.49
N SER A 639 13.13 -6.49 -15.86
CA SER A 639 12.28 -6.79 -17.02
C SER A 639 10.79 -6.48 -16.81
N SER A 640 10.35 -6.20 -15.58
CA SER A 640 8.95 -5.90 -15.26
C SER A 640 8.67 -4.40 -15.33
N ASP A 641 7.77 -4.00 -16.22
CA ASP A 641 7.32 -2.60 -16.31
C ASP A 641 6.48 -2.19 -15.08
N GLU A 642 5.65 -3.09 -14.55
CA GLU A 642 4.77 -2.85 -13.39
C GLU A 642 5.42 -3.12 -12.03
N GLY A 643 4.94 -2.46 -10.97
CA GLY A 643 5.61 -2.39 -9.65
C GLY A 643 4.74 -2.57 -8.40
N GLY A 644 3.48 -2.98 -8.54
CA GLY A 644 2.59 -3.23 -7.41
C GLY A 644 2.91 -4.54 -6.68
N VAL A 645 3.23 -4.49 -5.38
CA VAL A 645 3.39 -5.69 -4.52
C VAL A 645 2.06 -6.43 -4.37
N ALA A 646 0.97 -5.71 -4.08
CA ALA A 646 -0.38 -6.28 -3.98
C ALA A 646 -0.88 -6.86 -5.32
N ALA A 647 -0.46 -6.28 -6.44
CA ALA A 647 -0.72 -6.80 -7.79
C ALA A 647 0.19 -7.99 -8.18
N GLY A 648 1.23 -8.28 -7.37
CA GLY A 648 2.08 -9.45 -7.53
C GLY A 648 3.37 -9.25 -8.33
N PHE A 649 3.66 -8.03 -8.82
CA PHE A 649 4.84 -7.73 -9.65
C PHE A 649 6.11 -7.48 -8.84
N ALA A 650 5.98 -6.79 -7.71
CA ALA A 650 7.11 -6.45 -6.84
C ALA A 650 7.15 -7.31 -5.56
N VAL A 651 8.22 -7.11 -4.78
CA VAL A 651 8.40 -7.54 -3.40
C VAL A 651 8.64 -6.33 -2.49
N LEU A 652 8.43 -6.50 -1.19
CA LEU A 652 8.85 -5.54 -0.17
C LEU A 652 10.36 -5.63 0.07
N ASP A 653 11.01 -4.53 0.41
CA ASP A 653 12.46 -4.48 0.63
C ASP A 653 12.78 -3.41 1.70
N SER A 654 14.05 -3.28 2.10
CA SER A 654 14.54 -2.13 2.86
C SER A 654 15.80 -1.54 2.23
N LEU A 655 16.28 -0.43 2.82
CA LEU A 655 17.51 0.24 2.41
C LEU A 655 18.74 -0.41 3.07
N TYR A 656 19.87 -0.41 2.36
CA TYR A 656 21.22 -0.51 2.92
C TYR A 656 22.00 0.74 2.52
N LEU A 657 22.21 1.65 3.46
CA LEU A 657 22.80 2.96 3.18
C LEU A 657 24.29 2.80 2.84
N THR A 658 24.67 3.19 1.62
CA THR A 658 26.06 3.12 1.11
C THR A 658 26.83 4.38 1.42
#